data_AF-A0A093Y9B1-F1
#
_entry.id   AF-A0A093Y9B1-F1
#
_cell.length_a   1.000
_cell.length_b   1.000
_cell.length_c   1.000
_cell.angle_alpha   90.00
_cell.angle_beta   90.00
_cell.angle_gamma   90.00
#
_symmetry.space_group_name_H-M   'P 1'
#
loop_
_entity.id
_entity.type
_entity.pdbx_description
1 polymer ?
#
loop_
_entity_poly.entity_id
_entity_poly.type
_entity_poly.pdbx_seq_one_letter_code
_entity_poly.pdbx_strand_id
1 'polypeptide(L)'
;ALDVEAALASLSQRFDLLEARSLGGSDSPASPRLTHLHHRRPHDAYGPDTPPLSAPLRDDGLDEEQRHRRRMAEVLTPGSSVEGADARRGAGEDGEGEEEGEGEDKCMPIAIVGMGCRFPQEATSPEKLWEMLYEKRHARTEVPGDRFNGEGFYHPDGDRSGSMNMKGGHYLSEDIAAFDARFFSISPTEAKSMDPMQRILLEVVYEAMENAGITLADLDGSDTGCYVGCFTDDYDGLLKRDMELSPKYHSVGIVPAILSNRISFCFNLKGPSLTVDTACSSSLVAVHLACQSLRAGESRVAIVGASNALLNPEIHVGMSNMHFLSPDSTCYTFDERANGYARGEGMAALILKPLDAALADGDTIRAVIRGTATNQDGKTAGMTLPSREAQAELIQTAYENAGCDPGVTGYFEAHGTGTAAGDPIEASAIGATLGRFRGDGEEGKLFVGSVKTNIGHLEGASGLAGLIKSVLSLERGVVLPNLWFEKGNPAIDFENWRIKVPTEPVPWPTEGLRRASINSFGFGGTNCHAIVDDALHYLERRGLRGNHTTSARPMMGGAQRSMLLGHGKMDGIEEEDTMLSVSASATSTLSSRPRIFKISANEEKLALTLARSFAEHLSTIPPPTNITDTTTTTTYLDNLAYTLHTRRTPLPWTIAVVASSVCELATKLSSPSIKPTLRLGASPKLGFVFTGQGAQWPRMGRELMAYPVFKDVMSKADTILHSLGARWSLLHELSKSNEGSRVDEAEVSQPMCTALQIALVDLLSAWGVHPERVVGHSSGEIAAAYAIGVCIPLALRSWG
;
A
#
# COMPACT_ATOMS: atom_id res chain seq x y z
N ALA A 1 -7.17 67.54 -1.03
CA ALA A 1 -8.35 67.09 -1.77
C ALA A 1 -7.94 66.98 -3.23
N LEU A 2 -7.55 65.79 -3.67
CA LEU A 2 -7.28 65.46 -5.06
C LEU A 2 -8.28 64.38 -5.46
N ASP A 3 -8.71 64.47 -6.71
CA ASP A 3 -10.04 64.17 -7.21
C ASP A 3 -10.32 62.66 -7.35
N VAL A 4 -11.22 62.16 -6.50
CA VAL A 4 -11.69 60.77 -6.49
C VAL A 4 -12.46 60.43 -7.78
N GLU A 5 -13.02 61.43 -8.49
CA GLU A 5 -13.70 61.19 -9.77
C GLU A 5 -12.71 60.86 -10.90
N ALA A 6 -11.49 61.38 -10.88
CA ALA A 6 -10.50 61.13 -11.93
C ALA A 6 -9.96 59.68 -11.88
N ALA A 7 -9.81 59.11 -10.69
CA ALA A 7 -9.39 57.72 -10.50
C ALA A 7 -10.51 56.72 -10.90
N LEU A 8 -11.77 57.05 -10.60
CA LEU A 8 -12.93 56.26 -11.01
C LEU A 8 -13.18 56.33 -12.53
N ALA A 9 -12.94 57.49 -13.16
CA ALA A 9 -13.05 57.64 -14.62
C ALA A 9 -12.01 56.79 -15.38
N SER A 10 -10.79 56.65 -14.85
CA SER A 10 -9.75 55.79 -15.42
C SER A 10 -10.04 54.29 -15.27
N LEU A 11 -10.83 53.90 -14.26
CA LEU A 11 -11.27 52.52 -14.05
C LEU A 11 -12.45 52.17 -14.97
N SER A 12 -13.39 53.09 -15.17
CA SER A 12 -14.51 52.92 -16.12
C SER A 12 -14.00 52.76 -17.57
N GLN A 13 -13.03 53.58 -17.99
CA GLN A 13 -12.43 53.46 -19.33
C GLN A 13 -11.70 52.13 -19.59
N ARG A 14 -11.18 51.48 -18.53
CA ARG A 14 -10.51 50.17 -18.66
C ARG A 14 -11.49 49.00 -18.67
N PHE A 15 -12.66 49.15 -18.06
CA PHE A 15 -13.75 48.18 -18.18
C PHE A 15 -14.36 48.19 -19.58
N ASP A 16 -14.56 49.38 -20.17
CA ASP A 16 -15.06 49.51 -21.56
C ASP A 16 -14.09 48.88 -22.58
N LEU A 17 -12.78 48.94 -22.32
CA LEU A 17 -11.73 48.32 -23.15
C LEU A 17 -11.66 46.79 -23.02
N LEU A 18 -12.16 46.22 -21.91
CA LEU A 18 -12.25 44.77 -21.70
C LEU A 18 -13.55 44.19 -22.30
N GLU A 19 -14.66 44.95 -22.28
CA GLU A 19 -15.87 44.60 -23.03
C GLU A 19 -15.66 44.69 -24.55
N ALA A 20 -14.90 45.68 -25.03
CA ALA A 20 -14.58 45.83 -26.46
C ALA A 20 -13.65 44.73 -27.01
N ARG A 21 -12.91 44.01 -26.15
CA ARG A 21 -12.08 42.85 -26.55
C ARG A 21 -12.80 41.51 -26.45
N SER A 22 -13.98 41.48 -25.82
CA SER A 22 -14.89 40.31 -25.77
C SER A 22 -15.79 40.21 -27.02
N LEU A 23 -15.93 41.31 -27.78
CA LEU A 23 -16.74 41.39 -29.00
C LEU A 23 -15.86 41.53 -30.25
N GLY A 24 -15.14 40.46 -30.58
CA GLY A 24 -14.29 40.36 -31.77
C GLY A 24 -14.41 39.01 -32.45
N GLY A 25 -15.65 38.52 -32.65
CA GLY A 25 -15.93 37.34 -33.45
C GLY A 25 -15.82 37.64 -34.94
N SER A 26 -14.95 36.91 -35.64
CA SER A 26 -14.84 36.90 -37.09
C SER A 26 -16.06 36.22 -37.71
N ASP A 27 -16.79 36.94 -38.56
CA ASP A 27 -17.84 36.41 -39.43
C ASP A 27 -17.43 36.50 -40.92
N SER A 28 -17.70 35.44 -41.67
CA SER A 28 -17.91 35.46 -43.12
C SER A 28 -18.66 34.22 -43.61
N PRO A 29 -19.42 34.29 -44.73
CA PRO A 29 -20.88 34.13 -44.64
C PRO A 29 -21.53 33.15 -45.65
N ALA A 30 -22.87 33.01 -45.51
CA ALA A 30 -23.92 32.47 -46.42
C ALA A 30 -24.59 31.18 -45.89
N SER A 31 -25.90 30.90 -45.97
CA SER A 31 -27.14 31.52 -46.50
C SER A 31 -28.34 30.64 -45.97
N PRO A 32 -29.61 31.09 -45.95
CA PRO A 32 -30.58 30.81 -44.87
C PRO A 32 -31.66 29.76 -45.21
N ARG A 33 -32.36 29.25 -44.17
CA ARG A 33 -33.77 28.79 -44.28
C ARG A 33 -34.52 28.79 -42.94
N LEU A 34 -35.81 29.09 -43.09
CA LEU A 34 -36.85 29.54 -42.15
C LEU A 34 -37.38 28.54 -41.08
N THR A 35 -37.89 29.13 -39.97
CA THR A 35 -39.14 28.82 -39.19
C THR A 35 -39.23 27.48 -38.42
N HIS A 36 -39.87 27.30 -37.25
CA HIS A 36 -41.05 27.88 -36.59
C HIS A 36 -40.98 27.68 -35.05
N LEU A 37 -41.65 28.55 -34.29
CA LEU A 37 -42.00 28.39 -32.86
C LEU A 37 -43.00 27.23 -32.62
N HIS A 38 -42.91 26.56 -31.45
CA HIS A 38 -44.09 26.28 -30.60
C HIS A 38 -43.71 25.96 -29.13
N HIS A 39 -44.41 26.63 -28.21
CA HIS A 39 -44.46 26.36 -26.76
C HIS A 39 -45.21 25.07 -26.42
N ARG A 40 -44.74 24.31 -25.40
CA ARG A 40 -45.56 23.64 -24.37
C ARG A 40 -44.67 23.14 -23.19
N ARG A 41 -45.10 23.42 -21.94
CA ARG A 41 -44.68 22.74 -20.69
C ARG A 41 -45.69 21.60 -20.36
N PRO A 42 -45.55 20.86 -19.25
CA PRO A 42 -44.48 19.93 -18.85
C PRO A 42 -45.05 18.52 -18.55
N HIS A 43 -44.23 17.46 -18.55
CA HIS A 43 -44.56 16.19 -17.87
C HIS A 43 -43.28 15.45 -17.49
N ASP A 44 -43.23 15.00 -16.23
CA ASP A 44 -42.16 14.19 -15.63
C ASP A 44 -42.01 12.82 -16.30
N ALA A 45 -40.77 12.40 -16.56
CA ALA A 45 -40.35 11.01 -16.66
C ALA A 45 -38.84 10.88 -16.39
N TYR A 46 -38.49 9.95 -15.50
CA TYR A 46 -37.13 9.48 -15.21
C TYR A 46 -36.43 8.91 -16.46
N GLY A 47 -35.14 9.21 -16.64
CA GLY A 47 -34.22 8.57 -17.60
C GLY A 47 -32.87 9.33 -17.71
N PRO A 48 -31.75 8.66 -18.00
CA PRO A 48 -30.40 8.92 -17.46
C PRO A 48 -29.53 9.88 -18.31
N ASP A 49 -28.42 10.35 -17.72
CA ASP A 49 -27.10 10.67 -18.36
C ASP A 49 -26.39 11.94 -17.84
N THR A 50 -25.20 11.72 -17.22
CA THR A 50 -23.88 12.45 -17.20
C THR A 50 -23.77 14.00 -17.25
N PRO A 51 -22.59 14.66 -16.96
CA PRO A 51 -21.34 14.34 -16.22
C PRO A 51 -20.92 15.53 -15.26
N PRO A 52 -19.64 15.78 -14.82
CA PRO A 52 -18.58 16.27 -15.72
C PRO A 52 -17.09 15.86 -15.45
N LEU A 53 -16.37 15.74 -16.57
CA LEU A 53 -15.03 16.26 -16.89
C LEU A 53 -13.77 15.64 -16.24
N SER A 54 -13.18 14.75 -17.05
CA SER A 54 -11.75 14.50 -17.27
C SER A 54 -10.79 15.62 -16.81
N ALA A 55 -9.80 15.23 -16.00
CA ALA A 55 -8.57 16.00 -15.78
C ALA A 55 -7.58 15.77 -16.95
N PRO A 56 -6.76 16.77 -17.32
CA PRO A 56 -5.88 16.69 -18.48
C PRO A 56 -4.69 15.76 -18.22
N LEU A 57 -4.42 14.89 -19.19
CA LEU A 57 -3.14 14.20 -19.35
C LEU A 57 -2.04 15.26 -19.43
N ARG A 58 -1.02 15.14 -18.58
CA ARG A 58 0.22 15.89 -18.72
C ARG A 58 0.98 15.31 -19.91
N ASP A 59 1.13 16.14 -20.93
CA ASP A 59 1.96 15.91 -22.10
C ASP A 59 3.39 16.36 -21.73
N ASP A 60 4.24 15.41 -21.36
CA ASP A 60 5.70 15.61 -21.28
C ASP A 60 6.34 14.73 -22.35
N GLY A 61 6.38 15.25 -23.57
CA GLY A 61 7.12 14.65 -24.67
C GLY A 61 8.63 14.63 -24.37
N LEU A 62 9.21 13.43 -24.33
CA LEU A 62 10.29 12.93 -25.21
C LEU A 62 10.95 11.68 -24.55
N ASP A 63 11.07 10.59 -25.33
CA ASP A 63 11.78 9.30 -25.10
C ASP A 63 10.97 8.03 -24.72
N GLU A 64 9.65 8.09 -24.49
CA GLU A 64 8.89 6.87 -24.16
C GLU A 64 8.75 5.87 -25.32
N GLU A 65 8.59 6.35 -26.55
CA GLU A 65 8.31 5.49 -27.71
C GLU A 65 9.52 4.63 -28.13
N GLN A 66 10.75 5.12 -27.87
CA GLN A 66 11.98 4.37 -28.12
C GLN A 66 12.26 3.33 -27.03
N ARG A 67 11.94 3.64 -25.76
CA ARG A 67 12.01 2.66 -24.65
C ARG A 67 10.97 1.55 -24.81
N HIS A 68 9.75 1.91 -25.23
CA HIS A 68 8.69 0.94 -25.49
C HIS A 68 9.06 -0.03 -26.62
N ARG A 69 9.64 0.47 -27.73
CA ARG A 69 10.12 -0.38 -28.83
C ARG A 69 11.28 -1.30 -28.44
N ARG A 70 12.18 -0.87 -27.54
CA ARG A 70 13.26 -1.73 -27.01
C ARG A 70 12.71 -2.86 -26.14
N ARG A 71 11.77 -2.55 -25.23
CA ARG A 71 11.11 -3.55 -24.36
C ARG A 71 10.32 -4.59 -25.16
N MET A 72 9.63 -4.18 -26.23
CA MET A 72 8.92 -5.10 -27.11
C MET A 72 9.83 -6.02 -27.94
N ALA A 73 11.03 -5.56 -28.29
CA ALA A 73 12.00 -6.36 -29.05
C ALA A 73 12.62 -7.49 -28.21
N GLU A 74 12.77 -7.30 -26.89
CA GLU A 74 13.33 -8.31 -25.97
C GLU A 74 12.31 -9.41 -25.61
N VAL A 75 11.00 -9.11 -25.66
CA VAL A 75 9.92 -10.07 -25.32
C VAL A 75 9.62 -11.05 -26.48
N LEU A 76 10.11 -10.79 -27.70
CA LEU A 76 9.70 -11.51 -28.92
C LEU A 76 10.75 -12.44 -29.55
N THR A 77 11.87 -12.73 -28.89
CA THR A 77 12.85 -13.72 -29.39
C THR A 77 12.97 -14.97 -28.50
N PRO A 78 12.18 -16.02 -28.76
CA PRO A 78 12.48 -17.36 -28.28
C PRO A 78 13.50 -18.02 -29.22
N GLY A 79 14.66 -18.38 -28.65
CA GLY A 79 15.58 -19.40 -29.17
C GLY A 79 16.24 -19.15 -30.53
N SER A 80 17.52 -18.78 -30.54
CA SER A 80 18.41 -19.17 -31.64
C SER A 80 19.85 -19.42 -31.20
N SER A 81 20.31 -20.62 -31.55
CA SER A 81 21.68 -21.09 -31.78
C SER A 81 22.69 -21.14 -30.63
N VAL A 82 22.85 -22.38 -30.15
CA VAL A 82 24.08 -22.96 -29.60
C VAL A 82 25.08 -23.23 -30.73
N GLU A 83 26.20 -22.52 -30.75
CA GLU A 83 27.51 -22.91 -31.32
C GLU A 83 28.54 -22.12 -30.48
N GLY A 84 29.50 -22.68 -29.73
CA GLY A 84 30.51 -23.66 -30.07
C GLY A 84 31.89 -22.99 -30.00
N ALA A 85 32.54 -22.95 -28.82
CA ALA A 85 33.97 -22.63 -28.65
C ALA A 85 34.42 -23.07 -27.24
N ASP A 86 34.90 -24.29 -27.08
CA ASP A 86 36.28 -24.77 -27.27
C ASP A 86 37.16 -24.58 -26.02
N ALA A 87 37.69 -25.71 -25.57
CA ALA A 87 38.45 -25.85 -24.35
C ALA A 87 39.88 -25.33 -24.55
N ARG A 88 40.32 -24.39 -23.70
CA ARG A 88 41.75 -24.22 -23.40
C ARG A 88 41.99 -24.04 -21.91
N ARG A 89 42.59 -25.09 -21.34
CA ARG A 89 43.36 -25.03 -20.10
C ARG A 89 44.51 -24.03 -20.26
N GLY A 90 44.63 -23.10 -19.31
CA GLY A 90 45.83 -22.32 -19.04
C GLY A 90 45.95 -22.15 -17.54
N ALA A 91 47.03 -22.68 -16.98
CA ALA A 91 47.42 -22.52 -15.57
C ALA A 91 48.30 -21.26 -15.42
N GLY A 92 48.25 -20.63 -14.24
CA GLY A 92 49.08 -19.49 -13.80
C GLY A 92 48.20 -18.41 -13.16
N GLU A 93 48.02 -18.44 -11.84
CA GLU A 93 48.82 -17.76 -10.80
C GLU A 93 48.38 -16.30 -10.55
N ASP A 94 47.92 -16.09 -9.31
CA ASP A 94 47.86 -14.87 -8.50
C ASP A 94 47.20 -13.61 -9.09
N GLY A 95 45.93 -13.41 -8.71
CA GLY A 95 45.19 -12.16 -8.84
C GLY A 95 44.24 -12.01 -7.65
N GLU A 96 44.38 -10.89 -6.94
CA GLU A 96 43.61 -10.48 -5.77
C GLU A 96 42.10 -10.61 -6.02
N GLY A 97 41.38 -11.19 -5.06
CA GLY A 97 39.94 -11.39 -5.15
C GLY A 97 39.20 -10.06 -5.16
N GLU A 98 38.84 -9.58 -6.35
CA GLU A 98 37.71 -8.69 -6.53
C GLU A 98 36.46 -9.46 -6.07
N GLU A 99 35.76 -8.96 -5.04
CA GLU A 99 34.42 -9.42 -4.71
C GLU A 99 33.53 -9.20 -5.94
N GLU A 100 33.29 -10.26 -6.72
CA GLU A 100 32.29 -10.28 -7.79
C GLU A 100 30.91 -10.08 -7.15
N GLY A 101 30.51 -8.82 -6.96
CA GLY A 101 29.16 -8.47 -6.55
C GLY A 101 28.14 -9.00 -7.56
N GLU A 102 26.94 -9.40 -7.08
CA GLU A 102 25.82 -9.78 -7.95
C GLU A 102 25.68 -8.74 -9.08
N GLY A 103 25.82 -9.19 -10.34
CA GLY A 103 25.70 -8.35 -11.54
C GLY A 103 24.32 -7.70 -11.71
N GLU A 104 24.16 -6.93 -12.79
CA GLU A 104 22.87 -6.30 -13.14
C GLU A 104 21.69 -7.28 -13.10
N ASP A 105 20.52 -6.78 -12.68
CA ASP A 105 19.30 -7.59 -12.59
C ASP A 105 18.93 -8.19 -13.96
N LYS A 106 18.93 -9.53 -14.07
CA LYS A 106 18.56 -10.22 -15.32
C LYS A 106 17.09 -10.08 -15.69
N CYS A 107 16.24 -9.76 -14.72
CA CYS A 107 14.83 -9.51 -14.95
C CYS A 107 14.35 -8.34 -14.11
N MET A 108 13.32 -7.63 -14.61
CA MET A 108 12.76 -6.47 -13.93
C MET A 108 12.34 -6.82 -12.48
N PRO A 109 12.88 -6.11 -11.47
CA PRO A 109 12.50 -6.28 -10.07
C PRO A 109 11.09 -5.76 -9.82
N ILE A 110 10.31 -6.51 -9.05
CA ILE A 110 8.92 -6.17 -8.72
C ILE A 110 8.84 -5.82 -7.24
N ALA A 111 8.39 -4.61 -6.93
CA ALA A 111 8.14 -4.17 -5.58
C ALA A 111 6.81 -4.73 -5.05
N ILE A 112 6.85 -5.27 -3.83
CA ILE A 112 5.65 -5.43 -3.01
C ILE A 112 5.46 -4.10 -2.28
N VAL A 113 4.37 -3.38 -2.59
CA VAL A 113 4.11 -2.05 -1.99
C VAL A 113 2.99 -2.08 -0.95
N GLY A 114 2.11 -3.08 -0.99
CA GLY A 114 1.06 -3.26 0.01
C GLY A 114 0.68 -4.72 0.22
N MET A 115 0.17 -5.04 1.40
CA MET A 115 -0.36 -6.36 1.73
C MET A 115 -1.47 -6.30 2.77
N GLY A 116 -2.38 -7.27 2.71
CA GLY A 116 -3.47 -7.47 3.67
C GLY A 116 -3.78 -8.95 3.82
N CYS A 117 -4.33 -9.35 4.96
CA CYS A 117 -4.75 -10.74 5.19
C CYS A 117 -5.85 -10.87 6.23
N ARG A 118 -6.63 -11.94 6.10
CA ARG A 118 -7.48 -12.55 7.13
C ARG A 118 -7.11 -14.01 7.23
N PHE A 119 -6.40 -14.35 8.29
CA PHE A 119 -5.99 -15.71 8.60
C PHE A 119 -6.64 -16.18 9.91
N PRO A 120 -6.55 -17.48 10.22
CA PRO A 120 -7.24 -18.09 11.35
C PRO A 120 -6.96 -17.40 12.68
N GLN A 121 -7.97 -17.40 13.55
CA GLN A 121 -7.92 -16.80 14.88
C GLN A 121 -7.44 -15.33 14.86
N GLU A 122 -6.46 -14.95 15.66
CA GLU A 122 -6.07 -13.54 15.79
C GLU A 122 -5.29 -12.96 14.60
N ALA A 123 -4.89 -13.77 13.61
CA ALA A 123 -4.07 -13.32 12.46
C ALA A 123 -4.90 -12.53 11.42
N THR A 124 -5.58 -11.47 11.86
CA THR A 124 -6.48 -10.67 11.01
C THR A 124 -5.80 -9.49 10.29
N SER A 125 -4.47 -9.36 10.41
CA SER A 125 -3.65 -8.42 9.63
C SER A 125 -2.19 -8.92 9.58
N PRO A 126 -1.33 -8.39 8.68
CA PRO A 126 0.10 -8.75 8.66
C PRO A 126 0.80 -8.52 10.01
N GLU A 127 0.42 -7.47 10.74
CA GLU A 127 0.97 -7.16 12.08
C GLU A 127 0.55 -8.21 13.11
N LYS A 128 -0.72 -8.61 13.14
CA LYS A 128 -1.18 -9.64 14.08
C LYS A 128 -0.66 -11.03 13.71
N LEU A 129 -0.47 -11.31 12.43
CA LEU A 129 0.22 -12.52 11.99
C LEU A 129 1.65 -12.52 12.54
N TRP A 130 2.38 -11.42 12.39
CA TRP A 130 3.72 -11.30 12.98
C TRP A 130 3.74 -11.61 14.47
N GLU A 131 2.84 -10.99 15.25
CA GLU A 131 2.71 -11.21 16.70
C GLU A 131 2.49 -12.69 17.02
N MET A 132 1.52 -13.33 16.35
CA MET A 132 1.22 -14.76 16.49
C MET A 132 2.46 -15.63 16.22
N LEU A 133 3.14 -15.40 15.08
CA LEU A 133 4.28 -16.23 14.66
C LEU A 133 5.48 -16.04 15.60
N TYR A 134 5.79 -14.81 15.98
CA TYR A 134 6.90 -14.50 16.88
C TYR A 134 6.68 -15.10 18.28
N GLU A 135 5.46 -15.01 18.80
CA GLU A 135 5.08 -15.56 20.11
C GLU A 135 4.82 -17.07 20.09
N LYS A 136 5.09 -17.74 18.97
CA LYS A 136 4.91 -19.19 18.79
C LYS A 136 3.48 -19.67 19.04
N ARG A 137 2.50 -18.85 18.70
CA ARG A 137 1.08 -19.19 18.83
C ARG A 137 0.57 -19.91 17.58
N HIS A 138 -0.48 -20.70 17.77
CA HIS A 138 -1.14 -21.47 16.70
C HIS A 138 -2.64 -21.21 16.69
N ALA A 139 -3.25 -21.42 15.53
CA ALA A 139 -4.65 -21.13 15.28
C ALA A 139 -5.56 -22.37 15.18
N ARG A 140 -5.08 -23.54 15.61
CA ARG A 140 -5.83 -24.80 15.61
C ARG A 140 -7.05 -24.72 16.54
N THR A 141 -8.22 -25.09 16.02
CA THR A 141 -9.47 -25.26 16.77
C THR A 141 -10.21 -26.52 16.34
N GLU A 142 -11.22 -26.95 17.10
CA GLU A 142 -12.23 -27.88 16.58
C GLU A 142 -13.04 -27.22 15.45
N VAL A 143 -13.79 -28.03 14.68
CA VAL A 143 -14.71 -27.50 13.66
C VAL A 143 -15.74 -26.59 14.34
N PRO A 144 -15.84 -25.30 13.96
CA PRO A 144 -16.82 -24.40 14.55
C PRO A 144 -18.26 -24.85 14.26
N GLY A 145 -19.13 -24.78 15.27
CA GLY A 145 -20.52 -25.24 15.16
C GLY A 145 -21.37 -24.44 14.17
N ASP A 146 -20.91 -23.25 13.76
CA ASP A 146 -21.54 -22.41 12.73
C ASP A 146 -21.09 -22.73 11.29
N ARG A 147 -20.12 -23.65 11.10
CA ARG A 147 -19.72 -24.17 9.77
C ARG A 147 -20.54 -25.39 9.39
N PHE A 148 -20.33 -26.50 10.11
CA PHE A 148 -21.07 -27.75 9.96
C PHE A 148 -20.92 -28.63 11.20
N ASN A 149 -21.76 -29.67 11.33
CA ASN A 149 -21.69 -30.61 12.45
C ASN A 149 -20.46 -31.53 12.34
N GLY A 150 -19.31 -31.10 12.85
CA GLY A 150 -18.06 -31.88 12.81
C GLY A 150 -18.17 -33.26 13.45
N GLU A 151 -18.76 -33.38 14.64
CA GLU A 151 -18.93 -34.67 15.33
C GLU A 151 -19.76 -35.68 14.51
N GLY A 152 -20.71 -35.21 13.71
CA GLY A 152 -21.52 -36.07 12.84
C GLY A 152 -20.74 -36.73 11.70
N PHE A 153 -19.60 -36.16 11.30
CA PHE A 153 -18.73 -36.67 10.23
C PHE A 153 -17.44 -37.30 10.75
N TYR A 154 -17.11 -37.15 12.04
CA TYR A 154 -15.88 -37.68 12.59
C TYR A 154 -15.90 -39.22 12.72
N HIS A 155 -14.80 -39.86 12.32
CA HIS A 155 -14.51 -41.24 12.68
C HIS A 155 -12.99 -41.47 12.70
N PRO A 156 -12.42 -42.16 13.70
CA PRO A 156 -10.96 -42.31 13.82
C PRO A 156 -10.33 -43.16 12.69
N ASP A 157 -11.11 -44.03 12.06
CA ASP A 157 -10.67 -44.80 10.87
C ASP A 157 -10.82 -43.94 9.61
N GLY A 158 -9.69 -43.54 9.01
CA GLY A 158 -9.63 -42.74 7.78
C GLY A 158 -10.08 -43.47 6.53
N ASP A 159 -10.14 -44.80 6.55
CA ASP A 159 -10.66 -45.60 5.42
C ASP A 159 -12.19 -45.70 5.44
N ARG A 160 -12.84 -45.21 6.51
CA ARG A 160 -14.29 -45.19 6.59
C ARG A 160 -14.87 -44.13 5.65
N SER A 161 -15.49 -44.62 4.57
CA SER A 161 -16.23 -43.80 3.60
C SER A 161 -17.24 -42.86 4.27
N GLY A 162 -17.25 -41.60 3.84
CA GLY A 162 -18.21 -40.59 4.31
C GLY A 162 -17.84 -39.96 5.66
N SER A 163 -16.68 -40.27 6.23
CA SER A 163 -16.18 -39.64 7.45
C SER A 163 -14.86 -38.91 7.24
N MET A 164 -14.54 -38.06 8.20
CA MET A 164 -13.29 -37.35 8.33
C MET A 164 -12.51 -37.87 9.55
N ASN A 165 -11.20 -38.02 9.44
CA ASN A 165 -10.35 -38.66 10.46
C ASN A 165 -9.80 -37.70 11.53
N MET A 166 -10.21 -36.44 11.46
CA MET A 166 -9.75 -35.35 12.30
C MET A 166 -10.95 -34.59 12.87
N LYS A 167 -10.74 -33.89 13.99
CA LYS A 167 -11.79 -33.16 14.71
C LYS A 167 -11.78 -31.64 14.48
N GLY A 168 -10.75 -31.14 13.81
CA GLY A 168 -10.51 -29.71 13.73
C GLY A 168 -9.73 -29.28 12.51
N GLY A 169 -9.28 -28.03 12.57
CA GLY A 169 -8.58 -27.32 11.52
C GLY A 169 -8.21 -25.93 12.00
N HIS A 170 -7.95 -25.02 11.08
CA HIS A 170 -7.60 -23.63 11.39
C HIS A 170 -8.63 -22.68 10.79
N TYR A 171 -9.56 -22.19 11.62
CA TYR A 171 -10.70 -21.40 11.16
C TYR A 171 -10.56 -19.92 11.50
N LEU A 172 -11.15 -19.06 10.67
CA LEU A 172 -11.34 -17.65 10.98
C LEU A 172 -12.21 -17.52 12.24
N SER A 173 -11.78 -16.68 13.19
CA SER A 173 -12.59 -16.36 14.37
C SER A 173 -13.65 -15.29 14.10
N GLU A 174 -13.50 -14.54 13.01
CA GLU A 174 -14.47 -13.53 12.59
C GLU A 174 -15.72 -14.17 11.99
N ASP A 175 -16.85 -13.45 12.09
CA ASP A 175 -18.10 -13.87 11.46
C ASP A 175 -17.97 -13.77 9.92
N ILE A 176 -17.85 -14.91 9.26
CA ILE A 176 -17.74 -15.01 7.80
C ILE A 176 -19.01 -14.55 7.06
N ALA A 177 -20.12 -14.33 7.78
CA ALA A 177 -21.32 -13.73 7.21
C ALA A 177 -21.26 -12.19 7.18
N ALA A 178 -20.41 -11.56 7.99
CA ALA A 178 -20.27 -10.11 8.04
C ALA A 178 -19.64 -9.55 6.76
N PHE A 179 -20.14 -8.39 6.30
CA PHE A 179 -19.63 -7.68 5.12
C PHE A 179 -20.22 -6.26 5.03
N ASP A 180 -19.39 -5.24 4.80
CA ASP A 180 -19.87 -3.89 4.50
C ASP A 180 -20.30 -3.75 3.03
N ALA A 181 -21.46 -4.30 2.70
CA ALA A 181 -21.99 -4.28 1.34
C ALA A 181 -22.19 -2.85 0.80
N ARG A 182 -22.51 -1.88 1.65
CA ARG A 182 -22.78 -0.49 1.23
C ARG A 182 -21.50 0.20 0.78
N PHE A 183 -20.38 -0.05 1.47
CA PHE A 183 -19.08 0.47 1.06
C PHE A 183 -18.73 0.09 -0.38
N PHE A 184 -18.99 -1.16 -0.76
CA PHE A 184 -18.72 -1.67 -2.11
C PHE A 184 -19.86 -1.46 -3.11
N SER A 185 -20.89 -0.67 -2.76
CA SER A 185 -22.07 -0.44 -3.61
C SER A 185 -22.84 -1.71 -3.99
N ILE A 186 -22.85 -2.71 -3.10
CA ILE A 186 -23.51 -4.00 -3.28
C ILE A 186 -24.84 -4.00 -2.54
N SER A 187 -25.90 -4.46 -3.21
CA SER A 187 -27.22 -4.54 -2.58
C SER A 187 -27.28 -5.65 -1.52
N PRO A 188 -28.12 -5.54 -0.46
CA PRO A 188 -28.27 -6.61 0.52
C PRO A 188 -28.72 -7.95 -0.08
N THR A 189 -29.50 -7.94 -1.16
CA THR A 189 -29.94 -9.16 -1.85
C THR A 189 -28.79 -9.84 -2.58
N GLU A 190 -27.89 -9.07 -3.19
CA GLU A 190 -26.69 -9.60 -3.83
C GLU A 190 -25.69 -10.11 -2.80
N ALA A 191 -25.40 -9.34 -1.75
CA ALA A 191 -24.48 -9.72 -0.68
C ALA A 191 -24.84 -11.07 -0.04
N LYS A 192 -26.13 -11.35 0.16
CA LYS A 192 -26.62 -12.64 0.67
C LYS A 192 -26.34 -13.83 -0.25
N SER A 193 -26.16 -13.57 -1.55
CA SER A 193 -25.87 -14.60 -2.55
C SER A 193 -24.36 -14.84 -2.72
N MET A 194 -23.52 -13.94 -2.19
CA MET A 194 -22.09 -13.96 -2.39
C MET A 194 -21.39 -14.94 -1.46
N ASP A 195 -20.50 -15.74 -2.03
CA ASP A 195 -19.51 -16.52 -1.32
C ASP A 195 -18.77 -15.62 -0.30
N PRO A 196 -18.65 -16.04 0.98
CA PRO A 196 -17.82 -15.35 1.97
C PRO A 196 -16.41 -14.99 1.47
N MET A 197 -15.80 -15.85 0.62
CA MET A 197 -14.50 -15.58 0.01
C MET A 197 -14.51 -14.31 -0.82
N GLN A 198 -15.54 -14.07 -1.65
CA GLN A 198 -15.65 -12.84 -2.44
C GLN A 198 -15.79 -11.60 -1.57
N ARG A 199 -16.57 -11.70 -0.48
CA ARG A 199 -16.84 -10.59 0.43
C ARG A 199 -15.59 -10.17 1.20
N ILE A 200 -14.96 -11.14 1.86
CA ILE A 200 -13.77 -10.86 2.68
C ILE A 200 -12.59 -10.48 1.79
N LEU A 201 -12.46 -11.06 0.60
CA LEU A 201 -11.39 -10.68 -0.33
C LEU A 201 -11.51 -9.24 -0.82
N LEU A 202 -12.73 -8.70 -1.01
CA LEU A 202 -12.92 -7.27 -1.33
C LEU A 202 -12.41 -6.36 -0.19
N GLU A 203 -12.70 -6.71 1.06
CA GLU A 203 -12.20 -5.98 2.23
C GLU A 203 -10.67 -6.05 2.32
N VAL A 204 -10.10 -7.26 2.20
CA VAL A 204 -8.65 -7.49 2.27
C VAL A 204 -7.89 -6.77 1.15
N VAL A 205 -8.44 -6.71 -0.07
CA VAL A 205 -7.85 -5.95 -1.18
C VAL A 205 -7.87 -4.45 -0.88
N TYR A 206 -8.99 -3.92 -0.39
CA TYR A 206 -9.07 -2.51 -0.01
C TYR A 206 -8.05 -2.16 1.08
N GLU A 207 -7.88 -3.02 2.08
CA GLU A 207 -6.88 -2.85 3.13
C GLU A 207 -5.44 -2.94 2.60
N ALA A 208 -5.17 -3.84 1.65
CA ALA A 208 -3.86 -3.92 0.99
C ALA A 208 -3.56 -2.65 0.19
N MET A 209 -4.58 -2.03 -0.44
CA MET A 209 -4.46 -0.72 -1.09
C MET A 209 -4.16 0.39 -0.07
N GLU A 210 -4.89 0.44 1.05
CA GLU A 210 -4.60 1.42 2.12
C GLU A 210 -3.22 1.22 2.74
N ASN A 211 -2.77 -0.04 2.84
CA ASN A 211 -1.42 -0.41 3.28
C ASN A 211 -0.35 0.08 2.29
N ALA A 212 -0.60 0.02 0.97
CA ALA A 212 0.25 0.64 -0.06
C ALA A 212 0.14 2.18 -0.10
N GLY A 213 -0.85 2.75 0.59
CA GLY A 213 -1.18 4.16 0.49
C GLY A 213 -1.72 4.55 -0.90
N ILE A 214 -2.29 3.60 -1.63
CA ILE A 214 -2.91 3.81 -2.94
C ILE A 214 -4.41 4.06 -2.71
N THR A 215 -4.92 5.16 -3.25
CA THR A 215 -6.33 5.55 -3.11
C THR A 215 -7.20 4.91 -4.18
N LEU A 216 -8.52 4.91 -3.98
CA LEU A 216 -9.46 4.45 -5.00
C LEU A 216 -9.32 5.24 -6.31
N ALA A 217 -9.04 6.55 -6.21
CA ALA A 217 -8.88 7.41 -7.37
C ALA A 217 -7.60 7.11 -8.17
N ASP A 218 -6.55 6.61 -7.52
CA ASP A 218 -5.29 6.27 -8.20
C ASP A 218 -5.46 5.08 -9.15
N LEU A 219 -6.39 4.16 -8.85
CA LEU A 219 -6.65 2.96 -9.66
C LEU A 219 -7.89 3.06 -10.55
N ASP A 220 -8.75 4.07 -10.36
CA ASP A 220 -10.02 4.21 -11.07
C ASP A 220 -9.79 4.28 -12.60
N GLY A 221 -10.29 3.27 -13.33
CA GLY A 221 -10.15 3.17 -14.78
C GLY A 221 -8.75 2.81 -15.27
N SER A 222 -7.80 2.51 -14.37
CA SER A 222 -6.42 2.15 -14.71
C SER A 222 -6.29 0.75 -15.32
N ASP A 223 -5.17 0.48 -15.98
CA ASP A 223 -4.77 -0.84 -16.51
C ASP A 223 -4.29 -1.82 -15.43
N THR A 224 -4.72 -1.62 -14.17
CA THR A 224 -4.36 -2.50 -13.06
C THR A 224 -4.88 -3.92 -13.30
N GLY A 225 -3.99 -4.91 -13.25
CA GLY A 225 -4.34 -6.32 -13.36
C GLY A 225 -4.80 -6.93 -12.03
N CYS A 226 -5.63 -7.96 -12.08
CA CYS A 226 -6.16 -8.67 -10.92
C CYS A 226 -6.01 -10.20 -11.08
N TYR A 227 -5.23 -10.82 -10.21
CA TYR A 227 -4.87 -12.24 -10.27
C TYR A 227 -5.25 -12.91 -8.96
N VAL A 228 -6.22 -13.81 -8.96
CA VAL A 228 -6.70 -14.44 -7.71
C VAL A 228 -6.41 -15.93 -7.69
N GLY A 229 -5.70 -16.42 -6.67
CA GLY A 229 -5.57 -17.84 -6.41
C GLY A 229 -6.75 -18.39 -5.62
N CYS A 230 -7.39 -19.45 -6.11
CA CYS A 230 -8.46 -20.16 -5.40
C CYS A 230 -8.22 -21.68 -5.46
N PHE A 231 -8.89 -22.42 -4.58
CA PHE A 231 -8.92 -23.87 -4.60
C PHE A 231 -10.30 -24.43 -4.23
N THR A 232 -10.99 -23.82 -3.27
CA THR A 232 -12.28 -24.29 -2.76
C THR A 232 -13.46 -23.63 -3.47
N ASP A 233 -14.60 -24.32 -3.50
CA ASP A 233 -15.90 -23.82 -3.96
C ASP A 233 -17.05 -24.22 -3.01
N ASP A 234 -16.75 -24.41 -1.72
CA ASP A 234 -17.67 -24.98 -0.72
C ASP A 234 -19.06 -24.32 -0.68
N TYR A 235 -19.13 -22.99 -0.90
CA TYR A 235 -20.38 -22.24 -0.87
C TYR A 235 -21.31 -22.57 -2.05
N ASP A 236 -20.74 -22.89 -3.22
CA ASP A 236 -21.49 -23.40 -4.37
C ASP A 236 -22.18 -24.73 -4.01
N GLY A 237 -21.40 -25.66 -3.45
CA GLY A 237 -21.91 -26.94 -2.97
C GLY A 237 -23.06 -26.76 -1.96
N LEU A 238 -22.92 -25.81 -1.03
CA LEU A 238 -23.95 -25.50 -0.03
C LEU A 238 -25.24 -24.96 -0.66
N LEU A 239 -25.15 -24.02 -1.60
CA LEU A 239 -26.32 -23.42 -2.25
C LEU A 239 -27.02 -24.38 -3.23
N LYS A 240 -26.31 -25.36 -3.78
CA LYS A 240 -26.88 -26.36 -4.71
C LYS A 240 -27.63 -27.51 -4.04
N ARG A 241 -27.59 -27.62 -2.71
CA ARG A 241 -28.30 -28.69 -1.98
C ARG A 241 -29.83 -28.60 -2.12
N ASP A 242 -30.37 -27.39 -2.25
CA ASP A 242 -31.79 -27.15 -2.49
C ASP A 242 -31.99 -26.07 -3.57
N MET A 243 -32.37 -26.52 -4.77
CA MET A 243 -32.56 -25.62 -5.92
C MET A 243 -33.70 -24.62 -5.72
N GLU A 244 -34.71 -24.93 -4.89
CA GLU A 244 -35.82 -24.00 -4.63
C GLU A 244 -35.37 -22.79 -3.78
N LEU A 245 -34.28 -22.95 -3.02
CA LEU A 245 -33.69 -21.90 -2.19
C LEU A 245 -32.56 -21.13 -2.88
N SER A 246 -32.26 -21.43 -4.15
CA SER A 246 -31.19 -20.76 -4.90
C SER A 246 -31.45 -19.25 -4.98
N PRO A 247 -30.52 -18.40 -4.51
CA PRO A 247 -30.76 -16.96 -4.46
C PRO A 247 -30.68 -16.32 -5.84
N LYS A 248 -31.33 -15.15 -6.00
CA LYS A 248 -31.43 -14.42 -7.29
C LYS A 248 -30.09 -14.20 -7.99
N TYR A 249 -29.04 -13.88 -7.24
CA TYR A 249 -27.71 -13.57 -7.78
C TYR A 249 -26.72 -14.73 -7.68
N HIS A 250 -27.22 -15.97 -7.54
CA HIS A 250 -26.38 -17.17 -7.36
C HIS A 250 -25.22 -17.24 -8.37
N SER A 251 -25.49 -17.13 -9.68
CA SER A 251 -24.44 -17.28 -10.71
C SER A 251 -23.25 -16.33 -10.53
N VAL A 252 -23.48 -15.08 -10.10
CA VAL A 252 -22.38 -14.13 -9.84
C VAL A 252 -21.87 -14.23 -8.40
N GLY A 253 -22.60 -14.88 -7.51
CA GLY A 253 -22.25 -15.04 -6.10
C GLY A 253 -21.23 -16.16 -5.83
N ILE A 254 -21.13 -17.15 -6.71
CA ILE A 254 -20.34 -18.39 -6.45
C ILE A 254 -19.29 -18.73 -7.52
N VAL A 255 -19.44 -18.25 -8.75
CA VAL A 255 -18.55 -18.68 -9.84
C VAL A 255 -17.10 -18.24 -9.56
N PRO A 256 -16.09 -19.13 -9.62
CA PRO A 256 -14.71 -18.81 -9.25
C PRO A 256 -14.11 -17.61 -9.99
N ALA A 257 -14.43 -17.44 -11.28
CA ALA A 257 -13.98 -16.28 -12.07
C ALA A 257 -14.46 -14.93 -11.50
N ILE A 258 -15.51 -14.93 -10.67
CA ILE A 258 -16.02 -13.70 -10.05
C ILE A 258 -15.13 -13.22 -8.91
N LEU A 259 -14.26 -14.06 -8.33
CA LEU A 259 -13.29 -13.61 -7.31
C LEU A 259 -12.42 -12.46 -7.84
N SER A 260 -11.78 -12.61 -9.00
CA SER A 260 -11.00 -11.54 -9.65
C SER A 260 -11.88 -10.46 -10.29
N ASN A 261 -12.94 -10.89 -11.00
CA ASN A 261 -13.77 -9.95 -11.77
C ASN A 261 -14.53 -8.98 -10.87
N ARG A 262 -14.95 -9.40 -9.67
CA ARG A 262 -15.65 -8.52 -8.74
C ARG A 262 -14.72 -7.47 -8.15
N ILE A 263 -13.47 -7.82 -7.83
CA ILE A 263 -12.43 -6.85 -7.45
C ILE A 263 -12.27 -5.82 -8.57
N SER A 264 -12.11 -6.30 -9.80
CA SER A 264 -11.93 -5.43 -10.97
C SER A 264 -13.15 -4.53 -11.20
N PHE A 265 -14.36 -5.05 -11.01
CA PHE A 265 -15.61 -4.30 -11.12
C PHE A 265 -15.74 -3.24 -10.02
N CYS A 266 -15.56 -3.61 -8.75
CA CYS A 266 -15.74 -2.72 -7.60
C CYS A 266 -14.72 -1.57 -7.58
N PHE A 267 -13.49 -1.80 -8.06
CA PHE A 267 -12.43 -0.79 -8.12
C PHE A 267 -12.21 -0.21 -9.54
N ASN A 268 -13.09 -0.54 -10.50
CA ASN A 268 -13.04 -0.08 -11.89
C ASN A 268 -11.70 -0.33 -12.63
N LEU A 269 -11.09 -1.48 -12.41
CA LEU A 269 -9.82 -1.88 -13.00
C LEU A 269 -10.02 -2.40 -14.44
N LYS A 270 -9.07 -2.11 -15.33
CA LYS A 270 -9.13 -2.42 -16.77
C LYS A 270 -8.04 -3.36 -17.27
N GLY A 271 -7.10 -3.75 -16.41
CA GLY A 271 -6.08 -4.74 -16.74
C GLY A 271 -6.64 -6.18 -16.81
N PRO A 272 -5.77 -7.18 -17.08
CA PRO A 272 -6.17 -8.59 -17.08
C PRO A 272 -6.79 -8.98 -15.74
N SER A 273 -7.86 -9.77 -15.77
CA SER A 273 -8.56 -10.23 -14.57
C SER A 273 -8.81 -11.72 -14.66
N LEU A 274 -8.18 -12.50 -13.77
CA LEU A 274 -8.28 -13.95 -13.80
C LEU A 274 -8.18 -14.60 -12.43
N THR A 275 -8.94 -15.67 -12.25
CA THR A 275 -8.84 -16.59 -11.12
C THR A 275 -8.10 -17.85 -11.58
N VAL A 276 -7.08 -18.27 -10.84
CA VAL A 276 -6.29 -19.48 -11.11
C VAL A 276 -6.58 -20.53 -10.05
N ASP A 277 -6.75 -21.77 -10.52
CA ASP A 277 -6.76 -22.96 -9.68
C ASP A 277 -5.67 -23.93 -10.15
N THR A 278 -4.59 -23.98 -9.37
CA THR A 278 -3.55 -25.00 -9.41
C THR A 278 -3.44 -25.69 -8.05
N ALA A 279 -4.58 -25.83 -7.36
CA ALA A 279 -4.69 -26.30 -5.99
C ALA A 279 -3.84 -25.50 -4.99
N CYS A 280 -3.00 -26.17 -4.20
CA CYS A 280 -2.22 -25.53 -3.15
C CYS A 280 -1.18 -24.50 -3.65
N SER A 281 -0.83 -24.50 -4.95
CA SER A 281 0.07 -23.51 -5.55
C SER A 281 -0.63 -22.28 -6.14
N SER A 282 -1.98 -22.24 -6.17
CA SER A 282 -2.77 -21.22 -6.88
C SER A 282 -2.33 -19.79 -6.60
N SER A 283 -2.15 -19.42 -5.33
CA SER A 283 -1.75 -18.07 -4.94
C SER A 283 -0.37 -17.67 -5.41
N LEU A 284 0.62 -18.58 -5.36
CA LEU A 284 1.98 -18.26 -5.82
C LEU A 284 2.09 -18.26 -7.34
N VAL A 285 1.30 -19.11 -8.03
CA VAL A 285 1.13 -19.04 -9.49
C VAL A 285 0.47 -17.71 -9.90
N ALA A 286 -0.51 -17.22 -9.14
CA ALA A 286 -1.10 -15.90 -9.36
C ALA A 286 -0.06 -14.77 -9.21
N VAL A 287 0.87 -14.86 -8.24
CA VAL A 287 2.02 -13.94 -8.14
C VAL A 287 2.91 -14.04 -9.38
N HIS A 288 3.22 -15.24 -9.84
CA HIS A 288 4.02 -15.44 -11.06
C HIS A 288 3.38 -14.75 -12.27
N LEU A 289 2.08 -14.98 -12.53
CA LEU A 289 1.37 -14.36 -13.64
C LEU A 289 1.31 -12.83 -13.52
N ALA A 290 1.08 -12.30 -12.31
CA ALA A 290 1.12 -10.87 -12.06
C ALA A 290 2.51 -10.27 -12.37
N CYS A 291 3.60 -10.95 -11.95
CA CYS A 291 4.96 -10.53 -12.27
C CYS A 291 5.21 -10.53 -13.78
N GLN A 292 4.73 -11.54 -14.50
CA GLN A 292 4.86 -11.59 -15.97
C GLN A 292 4.10 -10.46 -16.65
N SER A 293 2.87 -10.17 -16.22
CA SER A 293 2.06 -9.08 -16.77
C SER A 293 2.69 -7.71 -16.54
N LEU A 294 3.23 -7.46 -15.35
CA LEU A 294 4.00 -6.24 -15.06
C LEU A 294 5.25 -6.13 -15.94
N ARG A 295 6.00 -7.22 -16.12
CA ARG A 295 7.21 -7.28 -16.96
C ARG A 295 6.89 -7.06 -18.45
N ALA A 296 5.78 -7.61 -18.92
CA ALA A 296 5.29 -7.43 -20.28
C ALA A 296 4.72 -6.02 -20.53
N GLY A 297 4.42 -5.26 -19.47
CA GLY A 297 3.78 -3.95 -19.56
C GLY A 297 2.28 -4.02 -19.85
N GLU A 298 1.64 -5.17 -19.65
CA GLU A 298 0.18 -5.34 -19.74
C GLU A 298 -0.55 -4.75 -18.54
N SER A 299 0.16 -4.53 -17.44
CA SER A 299 -0.33 -3.89 -16.22
C SER A 299 0.76 -3.00 -15.62
N ARG A 300 0.38 -1.83 -15.11
CA ARG A 300 1.29 -0.94 -14.36
C ARG A 300 1.28 -1.20 -12.86
N VAL A 301 0.16 -1.70 -12.36
CA VAL A 301 -0.05 -2.18 -11.00
C VAL A 301 -0.71 -3.55 -11.12
N ALA A 302 -0.37 -4.49 -10.24
CA ALA A 302 -1.06 -5.76 -10.16
C ALA A 302 -1.56 -6.02 -8.74
N ILE A 303 -2.84 -6.36 -8.62
CA ILE A 303 -3.46 -6.86 -7.39
C ILE A 303 -3.42 -8.38 -7.45
N VAL A 304 -2.76 -9.00 -6.48
CA VAL A 304 -2.77 -10.45 -6.32
C VAL A 304 -3.63 -10.79 -5.11
N GLY A 305 -4.73 -11.49 -5.32
CA GLY A 305 -5.60 -11.98 -4.25
C GLY A 305 -5.43 -13.49 -4.04
N ALA A 306 -5.86 -13.99 -2.88
CA ALA A 306 -6.08 -15.41 -2.68
C ALA A 306 -7.17 -15.67 -1.65
N SER A 307 -7.87 -16.79 -1.80
CA SER A 307 -8.98 -17.16 -0.93
C SER A 307 -9.07 -18.67 -0.70
N ASN A 308 -9.43 -19.04 0.53
CA ASN A 308 -9.78 -20.40 0.91
C ASN A 308 -10.78 -20.38 2.08
N ALA A 309 -11.88 -21.12 1.99
CA ALA A 309 -12.89 -21.21 3.06
C ALA A 309 -13.36 -22.65 3.28
N LEU A 310 -13.68 -22.99 4.52
CA LEU A 310 -13.99 -24.36 4.95
C LEU A 310 -15.46 -24.44 5.42
N LEU A 311 -16.39 -24.46 4.48
CA LEU A 311 -17.83 -24.31 4.78
C LEU A 311 -18.57 -25.65 4.82
N ASN A 312 -18.02 -26.70 4.21
CA ASN A 312 -18.68 -27.99 4.12
C ASN A 312 -17.73 -29.17 4.43
N PRO A 313 -18.27 -30.37 4.75
CA PRO A 313 -17.45 -31.53 5.09
C PRO A 313 -16.94 -32.29 3.86
N GLU A 314 -17.36 -31.96 2.63
CA GLU A 314 -17.15 -32.83 1.46
C GLU A 314 -15.67 -32.95 1.11
N ILE A 315 -14.95 -31.83 1.06
CA ILE A 315 -13.50 -31.83 0.81
C ILE A 315 -12.76 -32.46 2.00
N HIS A 316 -13.21 -32.23 3.24
CA HIS A 316 -12.64 -32.86 4.44
C HIS A 316 -12.70 -34.40 4.36
N VAL A 317 -13.86 -34.94 3.98
CA VAL A 317 -14.08 -36.38 3.78
C VAL A 317 -13.22 -36.91 2.63
N GLY A 318 -13.22 -36.22 1.49
CA GLY A 318 -12.42 -36.62 0.33
C GLY A 318 -10.92 -36.69 0.63
N MET A 319 -10.39 -35.68 1.31
CA MET A 319 -8.97 -35.60 1.68
C MET A 319 -8.61 -36.59 2.79
N SER A 320 -9.53 -36.89 3.72
CA SER A 320 -9.33 -37.94 4.73
C SER A 320 -9.19 -39.32 4.09
N ASN A 321 -10.03 -39.62 3.10
CA ASN A 321 -9.99 -40.89 2.36
C ASN A 321 -8.70 -41.07 1.53
N MET A 322 -8.06 -39.95 1.15
CA MET A 322 -6.75 -39.94 0.48
C MET A 322 -5.57 -39.92 1.47
N HIS A 323 -5.83 -39.97 2.78
CA HIS A 323 -4.83 -39.87 3.85
C HIS A 323 -3.94 -38.61 3.76
N PHE A 324 -4.51 -37.51 3.28
CA PHE A 324 -3.81 -36.21 3.21
C PHE A 324 -3.84 -35.47 4.55
N LEU A 325 -4.88 -35.70 5.35
CA LEU A 325 -5.13 -34.93 6.55
C LEU A 325 -4.54 -35.58 7.79
N SER A 326 -3.85 -34.77 8.59
CA SER A 326 -3.36 -35.16 9.91
C SER A 326 -4.55 -35.39 10.86
N PRO A 327 -4.69 -36.57 11.49
CA PRO A 327 -5.69 -36.80 12.54
C PRO A 327 -5.63 -35.78 13.69
N ASP A 328 -4.44 -35.25 13.98
CA ASP A 328 -4.19 -34.27 15.05
C ASP A 328 -4.57 -32.83 14.66
N SER A 329 -5.05 -32.62 13.44
CA SER A 329 -5.33 -31.30 12.86
C SER A 329 -4.11 -30.35 12.97
N THR A 330 -2.90 -30.88 12.75
CA THR A 330 -1.63 -30.13 12.87
C THR A 330 -0.71 -30.43 11.70
N CYS A 331 0.06 -29.46 11.22
CA CYS A 331 1.14 -29.70 10.26
C CYS A 331 2.47 -29.90 11.00
N TYR A 332 2.89 -31.15 11.23
CA TYR A 332 4.18 -31.50 11.90
C TYR A 332 5.38 -31.36 10.95
N THR A 333 5.53 -30.18 10.35
CA THR A 333 6.49 -29.94 9.27
C THR A 333 7.93 -30.23 9.70
N PHE A 334 8.59 -31.13 8.97
CA PHE A 334 9.95 -31.66 9.16
C PHE A 334 10.19 -32.50 10.42
N ASP A 335 9.17 -32.68 11.27
CA ASP A 335 9.25 -33.49 12.49
C ASP A 335 8.98 -34.98 12.18
N GLU A 336 9.48 -35.90 13.00
CA GLU A 336 9.23 -37.34 12.83
C GLU A 336 7.74 -37.71 12.93
N ARG A 337 6.91 -36.85 13.52
CA ARG A 337 5.45 -37.02 13.64
C ARG A 337 4.67 -36.63 12.39
N ALA A 338 5.32 -36.14 11.34
CA ALA A 338 4.70 -35.78 10.06
C ALA A 338 3.71 -36.86 9.55
N ASN A 339 2.41 -36.59 9.66
CA ASN A 339 1.33 -37.55 9.42
C ASN A 339 0.19 -36.97 8.54
N GLY A 340 0.45 -35.86 7.84
CA GLY A 340 -0.55 -35.15 7.03
C GLY A 340 -0.61 -33.67 7.38
N TYR A 341 -1.47 -32.93 6.68
CA TYR A 341 -1.66 -31.50 6.92
C TYR A 341 -3.00 -31.20 7.61
N ALA A 342 -3.10 -30.03 8.24
CA ALA A 342 -4.34 -29.49 8.78
C ALA A 342 -4.93 -28.47 7.80
N ARG A 343 -6.21 -28.59 7.42
CA ARG A 343 -6.85 -27.57 6.55
C ARG A 343 -7.01 -26.25 7.31
N GLY A 344 -6.92 -25.13 6.59
CA GLY A 344 -7.19 -23.80 7.14
C GLY A 344 -7.92 -22.85 6.20
N GLU A 345 -8.62 -21.88 6.78
CA GLU A 345 -9.29 -20.78 6.09
C GLU A 345 -8.35 -19.58 5.94
N GLY A 346 -8.43 -18.85 4.83
CA GLY A 346 -7.72 -17.58 4.76
C GLY A 346 -7.86 -16.81 3.45
N MET A 347 -7.82 -15.48 3.59
CA MET A 347 -7.86 -14.52 2.50
C MET A 347 -6.63 -13.62 2.58
N ALA A 348 -6.01 -13.32 1.46
CA ALA A 348 -4.82 -12.46 1.41
C ALA A 348 -4.79 -11.64 0.13
N ALA A 349 -4.13 -10.48 0.18
CA ALA A 349 -3.88 -9.66 -0.99
C ALA A 349 -2.49 -9.02 -0.95
N LEU A 350 -1.90 -8.83 -2.13
CA LEU A 350 -0.67 -8.08 -2.38
C LEU A 350 -0.92 -7.03 -3.46
N ILE A 351 -0.27 -5.87 -3.32
CA ILE A 351 -0.19 -4.84 -4.36
C ILE A 351 1.25 -4.80 -4.88
N LEU A 352 1.41 -5.06 -6.19
CA LEU A 352 2.69 -5.20 -6.86
C LEU A 352 2.88 -4.12 -7.92
N LYS A 353 4.11 -3.62 -8.06
CA LYS A 353 4.50 -2.65 -9.08
C LYS A 353 5.91 -2.93 -9.60
N PRO A 354 6.25 -2.55 -10.84
CA PRO A 354 7.65 -2.39 -11.24
C PRO A 354 8.37 -1.51 -10.21
N LEU A 355 9.57 -1.90 -9.77
CA LEU A 355 10.26 -1.18 -8.70
C LEU A 355 10.55 0.28 -9.06
N ASP A 356 10.94 0.54 -10.32
CA ASP A 356 11.19 1.89 -10.82
C ASP A 356 9.95 2.79 -10.71
N ALA A 357 8.77 2.27 -11.08
CA ALA A 357 7.50 2.96 -10.94
C ALA A 357 7.12 3.17 -9.46
N ALA A 358 7.38 2.20 -8.59
CA ALA A 358 7.12 2.32 -7.16
C ALA A 358 7.99 3.43 -6.52
N LEU A 359 9.27 3.51 -6.91
CA LEU A 359 10.18 4.57 -6.46
C LEU A 359 9.74 5.95 -6.98
N ALA A 360 9.34 6.03 -8.25
CA ALA A 360 8.87 7.28 -8.86
C ALA A 360 7.60 7.81 -8.17
N ASP A 361 6.69 6.93 -7.79
CA ASP A 361 5.43 7.28 -7.12
C ASP A 361 5.58 7.50 -5.60
N GLY A 362 6.82 7.36 -5.08
CA GLY A 362 7.14 7.54 -3.67
C GLY A 362 6.52 6.47 -2.77
N ASP A 363 6.22 5.29 -3.31
CA ASP A 363 5.64 4.18 -2.56
C ASP A 363 6.61 3.65 -1.50
N THR A 364 6.04 3.05 -0.44
CA THR A 364 6.85 2.32 0.54
C THR A 364 7.09 0.90 0.04
N ILE A 365 8.35 0.56 -0.23
CA ILE A 365 8.76 -0.78 -0.65
C ILE A 365 8.82 -1.70 0.57
N ARG A 366 7.99 -2.74 0.59
CA ARG A 366 7.95 -3.74 1.66
C ARG A 366 9.05 -4.80 1.47
N ALA A 367 9.21 -5.27 0.23
CA ALA A 367 10.23 -6.21 -0.22
C ALA A 367 10.30 -6.20 -1.76
N VAL A 368 11.32 -6.84 -2.33
CA VAL A 368 11.54 -6.91 -3.78
C VAL A 368 11.50 -8.35 -4.26
N ILE A 369 10.52 -8.70 -5.08
CA ILE A 369 10.48 -9.99 -5.79
C ILE A 369 11.51 -9.94 -6.91
N ARG A 370 12.52 -10.80 -6.80
CA ARG A 370 13.60 -10.93 -7.78
C ARG A 370 13.21 -11.85 -8.92
N GLY A 371 12.65 -13.02 -8.59
CA GLY A 371 12.31 -14.03 -9.57
C GLY A 371 11.15 -14.89 -9.12
N THR A 372 10.42 -15.41 -10.10
CA THR A 372 9.42 -16.45 -9.90
C THR A 372 9.52 -17.47 -11.03
N ALA A 373 9.20 -18.72 -10.74
CA ALA A 373 9.10 -19.78 -11.74
C ALA A 373 7.92 -20.70 -11.42
N THR A 374 7.41 -21.39 -12.45
CA THR A 374 6.40 -22.44 -12.33
C THR A 374 6.75 -23.60 -13.24
N ASN A 375 6.53 -24.83 -12.79
CA ASN A 375 6.70 -26.05 -13.59
C ASN A 375 5.70 -27.14 -13.17
N GLN A 376 5.86 -28.36 -13.69
CA GLN A 376 4.99 -29.48 -13.38
C GLN A 376 5.81 -30.76 -13.14
N ASP A 377 5.41 -31.56 -12.15
CA ASP A 377 6.10 -32.80 -11.73
C ASP A 377 6.20 -33.87 -12.84
N GLY A 378 5.36 -33.76 -13.87
CA GLY A 378 5.24 -34.71 -14.96
C GLY A 378 4.68 -36.05 -14.50
N LYS A 379 5.31 -37.13 -14.95
CA LYS A 379 4.92 -38.49 -14.60
C LYS A 379 5.65 -38.95 -13.34
N THR A 380 4.94 -38.97 -12.21
CA THR A 380 5.40 -39.58 -10.95
C THR A 380 4.72 -40.94 -10.72
N ALA A 381 5.06 -41.62 -9.62
CA ALA A 381 4.51 -42.94 -9.28
C ALA A 381 2.98 -42.92 -9.03
N GLY A 382 2.44 -41.75 -8.68
CA GLY A 382 1.01 -41.51 -8.56
C GLY A 382 0.76 -40.02 -8.74
N MET A 383 -0.39 -39.64 -9.29
CA MET A 383 -0.69 -38.25 -9.67
C MET A 383 -0.43 -37.23 -8.56
N THR A 384 -0.57 -37.65 -7.30
CA THR A 384 -0.45 -36.79 -6.13
C THR A 384 0.89 -36.88 -5.40
N LEU A 385 1.84 -37.67 -5.91
CA LEU A 385 3.16 -37.82 -5.33
C LEU A 385 4.11 -36.79 -5.94
N PRO A 386 4.87 -36.04 -5.11
CA PRO A 386 5.74 -34.97 -5.58
C PRO A 386 7.01 -35.51 -6.27
N SER A 387 7.68 -34.65 -7.05
CA SER A 387 8.95 -34.94 -7.72
C SER A 387 10.10 -34.10 -7.16
N ARG A 388 11.13 -34.75 -6.61
CA ARG A 388 12.33 -34.06 -6.10
C ARG A 388 13.04 -33.33 -7.24
N GLU A 389 13.18 -33.98 -8.37
CA GLU A 389 13.88 -33.46 -9.55
C GLU A 389 13.18 -32.20 -10.08
N ALA A 390 11.85 -32.23 -10.20
CA ALA A 390 11.08 -31.08 -10.66
C ALA A 390 11.16 -29.90 -9.67
N GLN A 391 11.13 -30.16 -8.36
CA GLN A 391 11.30 -29.12 -7.35
C GLN A 391 12.71 -28.51 -7.37
N ALA A 392 13.75 -29.32 -7.55
CA ALA A 392 15.12 -28.83 -7.66
C ALA A 392 15.34 -27.99 -8.94
N GLU A 393 14.84 -28.46 -10.09
CA GLU A 393 14.88 -27.73 -11.36
C GLU A 393 14.12 -26.41 -11.29
N LEU A 394 12.96 -26.40 -10.62
CA LEU A 394 12.17 -25.19 -10.40
C LEU A 394 12.96 -24.12 -9.63
N ILE A 395 13.60 -24.51 -8.53
CA ILE A 395 14.42 -23.60 -7.72
C ILE A 395 15.57 -23.08 -8.58
N GLN A 396 16.32 -23.95 -9.25
CA GLN A 396 17.44 -23.54 -10.12
C GLN A 396 16.99 -22.55 -11.21
N THR A 397 15.91 -22.87 -11.92
CA THR A 397 15.33 -22.01 -12.96
C THR A 397 14.97 -20.62 -12.42
N ALA A 398 14.38 -20.54 -11.23
CA ALA A 398 14.03 -19.26 -10.63
C ALA A 398 15.27 -18.40 -10.35
N TYR A 399 16.34 -18.99 -9.81
CA TYR A 399 17.60 -18.27 -9.53
C TYR A 399 18.34 -17.87 -10.82
N GLU A 400 18.37 -18.75 -11.82
CA GLU A 400 18.97 -18.47 -13.12
C GLU A 400 18.26 -17.33 -13.85
N ASN A 401 16.91 -17.35 -13.88
CA ASN A 401 16.10 -16.28 -14.45
C ASN A 401 16.28 -14.95 -13.72
N ALA A 402 16.44 -15.00 -12.40
CA ALA A 402 16.65 -13.80 -11.58
C ALA A 402 18.09 -13.27 -11.62
N GLY A 403 19.07 -14.09 -12.03
CA GLY A 403 20.49 -13.76 -11.90
C GLY A 403 20.94 -13.62 -10.44
N CYS A 404 20.30 -14.35 -9.53
CA CYS A 404 20.54 -14.27 -8.09
C CYS A 404 21.58 -15.32 -7.66
N ASP A 405 22.49 -14.97 -6.75
CA ASP A 405 23.35 -15.94 -6.09
C ASP A 405 22.54 -16.77 -5.07
N PRO A 406 22.47 -18.10 -5.23
CA PRO A 406 21.87 -19.01 -4.25
C PRO A 406 22.50 -18.95 -2.85
N GLY A 407 23.78 -18.62 -2.74
CA GLY A 407 24.53 -18.58 -1.47
C GLY A 407 24.03 -17.49 -0.51
N VAL A 408 23.49 -16.40 -1.05
CA VAL A 408 22.93 -15.26 -0.28
C VAL A 408 21.66 -15.65 0.48
N THR A 409 20.93 -16.67 0.03
CA THR A 409 19.66 -17.05 0.62
C THR A 409 19.85 -17.57 2.05
N GLY A 410 19.27 -16.84 3.00
CA GLY A 410 19.38 -17.13 4.44
C GLY A 410 18.17 -17.83 5.01
N TYR A 411 17.02 -17.77 4.33
CA TYR A 411 15.77 -18.36 4.78
C TYR A 411 14.97 -19.01 3.65
N PHE A 412 14.33 -20.13 3.96
CA PHE A 412 13.43 -20.85 3.07
C PHE A 412 12.08 -21.09 3.75
N GLU A 413 11.04 -20.48 3.18
CA GLU A 413 9.64 -20.78 3.50
C GLU A 413 9.17 -21.91 2.58
N ALA A 414 9.13 -23.12 3.14
CA ALA A 414 8.80 -24.34 2.43
C ALA A 414 7.30 -24.46 2.14
N HIS A 415 6.95 -25.32 1.17
CA HIS A 415 5.59 -25.81 1.07
C HIS A 415 5.22 -26.60 2.33
N GLY A 416 6.12 -27.45 2.85
CA GLY A 416 6.16 -27.92 4.23
C GLY A 416 4.80 -28.23 4.82
N THR A 417 4.18 -29.31 4.35
CA THR A 417 2.82 -29.70 4.74
C THR A 417 2.77 -30.63 5.93
N GLY A 418 3.91 -31.14 6.41
CA GLY A 418 3.92 -32.13 7.50
C GLY A 418 3.56 -33.52 7.02
N THR A 419 3.84 -33.84 5.75
CA THR A 419 3.54 -35.17 5.18
C THR A 419 4.77 -36.06 5.22
N ALA A 420 4.57 -37.34 5.56
CA ALA A 420 5.67 -38.31 5.69
C ALA A 420 6.53 -38.45 4.42
N ALA A 421 5.92 -38.29 3.23
CA ALA A 421 6.60 -38.37 1.95
C ALA A 421 7.06 -37.00 1.40
N GLY A 422 6.24 -35.95 1.56
CA GLY A 422 6.52 -34.64 0.96
C GLY A 422 7.67 -33.92 1.65
N ASP A 423 7.72 -33.93 2.97
CA ASP A 423 8.74 -33.20 3.73
C ASP A 423 10.18 -33.67 3.40
N PRO A 424 10.49 -34.99 3.32
CA PRO A 424 11.81 -35.45 2.87
C PRO A 424 12.16 -35.10 1.43
N ILE A 425 11.18 -35.16 0.53
CA ILE A 425 11.38 -34.83 -0.89
C ILE A 425 11.73 -33.35 -1.04
N GLU A 426 10.98 -32.48 -0.40
CA GLU A 426 11.22 -31.03 -0.44
C GLU A 426 12.55 -30.65 0.22
N ALA A 427 12.82 -31.18 1.43
CA ALA A 427 14.09 -30.94 2.11
C ALA A 427 15.30 -31.38 1.26
N SER A 428 15.18 -32.50 0.55
CA SER A 428 16.24 -32.98 -0.34
C SER A 428 16.45 -32.10 -1.58
N ALA A 429 15.36 -31.54 -2.13
CA ALA A 429 15.44 -30.59 -3.25
C ALA A 429 16.07 -29.27 -2.81
N ILE A 430 15.73 -28.76 -1.61
CA ILE A 430 16.35 -27.58 -1.01
C ILE A 430 17.85 -27.81 -0.78
N GLY A 431 18.22 -28.96 -0.21
CA GLY A 431 19.63 -29.34 0.01
C GLY A 431 20.44 -29.39 -1.29
N ALA A 432 19.87 -29.98 -2.34
CA ALA A 432 20.52 -30.13 -3.64
C ALA A 432 20.71 -28.80 -4.40
N THR A 433 19.96 -27.76 -4.04
CA THR A 433 19.93 -26.49 -4.77
C THR A 433 20.58 -25.36 -4.00
N LEU A 434 20.11 -25.08 -2.79
CA LEU A 434 20.59 -23.97 -1.96
C LEU A 434 21.54 -24.46 -0.87
N GLY A 435 21.26 -25.62 -0.26
CA GLY A 435 22.07 -26.20 0.81
C GLY A 435 23.54 -26.41 0.40
N ARG A 436 23.80 -26.78 -0.85
CA ARG A 436 25.16 -26.97 -1.39
C ARG A 436 26.04 -25.71 -1.42
N PHE A 437 25.45 -24.52 -1.30
CA PHE A 437 26.17 -23.24 -1.26
C PHE A 437 26.38 -22.72 0.17
N ARG A 438 25.94 -23.49 1.18
CA ARG A 438 26.04 -23.12 2.58
C ARG A 438 27.36 -23.60 3.19
N GLY A 439 27.92 -22.81 4.09
CA GLY A 439 29.16 -23.12 4.80
C GLY A 439 28.99 -24.29 5.79
N ASP A 440 30.13 -24.81 6.26
CA ASP A 440 30.17 -25.87 7.26
C ASP A 440 29.71 -25.38 8.65
N GLY A 441 29.22 -26.31 9.48
CA GLY A 441 28.80 -26.04 10.86
C GLY A 441 27.41 -25.43 11.00
N GLU A 442 26.96 -25.25 12.25
CA GLU A 442 25.59 -24.82 12.57
C GLU A 442 25.26 -23.40 12.10
N GLU A 443 26.24 -22.50 12.10
CA GLU A 443 26.06 -21.11 11.66
C GLU A 443 25.89 -21.00 10.14
N GLY A 444 26.51 -21.91 9.38
CA GLY A 444 26.45 -21.96 7.93
C GLY A 444 25.11 -22.45 7.37
N LYS A 445 24.34 -23.26 8.12
CA LYS A 445 23.10 -23.91 7.63
C LYS A 445 22.01 -22.91 7.19
N LEU A 446 21.27 -23.26 6.14
CA LEU A 446 20.08 -22.55 5.67
C LEU A 446 18.91 -22.80 6.64
N PHE A 447 18.24 -21.72 7.08
CA PHE A 447 17.03 -21.86 7.87
C PHE A 447 15.85 -22.28 6.97
N VAL A 448 15.12 -23.31 7.35
CA VAL A 448 13.92 -23.79 6.65
C VAL A 448 12.73 -23.86 7.62
N GLY A 449 11.55 -23.44 7.19
CA GLY A 449 10.33 -23.53 8.00
C GLY A 449 9.06 -23.37 7.17
N SER A 450 7.90 -23.42 7.82
CA SER A 450 6.59 -23.27 7.16
C SER A 450 5.60 -22.53 8.05
N VAL A 451 4.86 -21.58 7.50
CA VAL A 451 3.76 -20.88 8.19
C VAL A 451 2.64 -21.83 8.58
N LYS A 452 2.55 -22.99 7.91
CA LYS A 452 1.47 -23.97 8.10
C LYS A 452 1.49 -24.59 9.49
N THR A 453 2.62 -24.53 10.20
CA THR A 453 2.70 -24.98 11.59
C THR A 453 1.87 -24.12 12.55
N ASN A 454 1.58 -22.87 12.17
CA ASN A 454 0.83 -21.91 12.99
C ASN A 454 -0.63 -21.83 12.55
N ILE A 455 -0.86 -21.65 11.25
CA ILE A 455 -2.19 -21.33 10.70
C ILE A 455 -2.79 -22.43 9.83
N GLY A 456 -2.16 -23.61 9.80
CA GLY A 456 -2.59 -24.71 8.95
C GLY A 456 -2.28 -24.46 7.48
N HIS A 457 -2.67 -25.42 6.64
CA HIS A 457 -2.58 -25.32 5.21
C HIS A 457 -3.79 -24.57 4.66
N LEU A 458 -3.59 -23.31 4.27
CA LEU A 458 -4.64 -22.44 3.69
C LEU A 458 -4.94 -22.73 2.22
N GLU A 459 -4.55 -23.92 1.74
CA GLU A 459 -4.70 -24.43 0.38
C GLU A 459 -4.46 -23.34 -0.69
N GLY A 460 -5.49 -22.87 -1.39
CA GLY A 460 -5.39 -21.85 -2.44
C GLY A 460 -4.69 -20.55 -2.00
N ALA A 461 -4.75 -20.20 -0.71
CA ALA A 461 -4.13 -19.01 -0.12
C ALA A 461 -2.74 -19.24 0.52
N SER A 462 -2.21 -20.47 0.48
CA SER A 462 -0.99 -20.83 1.20
C SER A 462 0.28 -20.15 0.70
N GLY A 463 0.41 -19.98 -0.61
CA GLY A 463 1.57 -19.32 -1.20
C GLY A 463 1.67 -17.87 -0.77
N LEU A 464 0.54 -17.15 -0.74
CA LEU A 464 0.48 -15.77 -0.25
C LEU A 464 0.76 -15.68 1.26
N ALA A 465 0.29 -16.63 2.07
CA ALA A 465 0.60 -16.65 3.50
C ALA A 465 2.10 -16.84 3.79
N GLY A 466 2.76 -17.77 3.09
CA GLY A 466 4.21 -17.97 3.20
C GLY A 466 5.01 -16.77 2.70
N LEU A 467 4.56 -16.13 1.61
CA LEU A 467 5.17 -14.91 1.09
C LEU A 467 5.03 -13.74 2.08
N ILE A 468 3.85 -13.52 2.67
CA ILE A 468 3.62 -12.48 3.69
C ILE A 468 4.51 -12.72 4.92
N LYS A 469 4.59 -13.96 5.43
CA LYS A 469 5.52 -14.31 6.53
C LYS A 469 6.97 -13.97 6.18
N SER A 470 7.39 -14.28 4.96
CA SER A 470 8.74 -14.02 4.48
C SER A 470 9.03 -12.51 4.40
N VAL A 471 8.10 -11.72 3.87
CA VAL A 471 8.21 -10.24 3.86
C VAL A 471 8.33 -9.71 5.28
N LEU A 472 7.44 -10.12 6.21
CA LEU A 472 7.49 -9.66 7.60
C LEU A 472 8.81 -10.01 8.30
N SER A 473 9.38 -11.18 7.98
CA SER A 473 10.69 -11.64 8.47
C SER A 473 11.84 -10.80 7.92
N LEU A 474 11.82 -10.49 6.62
CA LEU A 474 12.81 -9.63 5.96
C LEU A 474 12.76 -8.20 6.51
N GLU A 475 11.56 -7.64 6.66
CA GLU A 475 11.34 -6.31 7.21
C GLU A 475 11.96 -6.14 8.59
N ARG A 476 11.82 -7.15 9.44
CA ARG A 476 12.27 -7.09 10.83
C ARG A 476 13.65 -7.68 11.03
N GLY A 477 14.25 -8.26 9.99
CA GLY A 477 15.54 -8.94 10.09
C GLY A 477 15.51 -10.08 11.10
N VAL A 478 14.46 -10.90 11.11
CA VAL A 478 14.30 -12.00 12.06
C VAL A 478 13.68 -13.19 11.34
N VAL A 479 14.32 -14.35 11.46
CA VAL A 479 13.78 -15.64 11.03
C VAL A 479 12.82 -16.15 12.11
N LEU A 480 11.56 -16.36 11.72
CA LEU A 480 10.49 -16.78 12.62
C LEU A 480 10.53 -18.30 12.93
N PRO A 481 10.09 -18.70 14.13
CA PRO A 481 10.11 -20.10 14.56
C PRO A 481 9.12 -20.97 13.77
N ASN A 482 9.45 -22.26 13.64
CA ASN A 482 8.63 -23.33 13.11
C ASN A 482 8.10 -24.16 14.28
N LEU A 483 6.78 -24.25 14.43
CA LEU A 483 6.19 -24.96 15.57
C LEU A 483 6.26 -26.48 15.38
N TRP A 484 6.07 -27.19 16.49
CA TRP A 484 5.94 -28.66 16.53
C TRP A 484 7.18 -29.43 16.08
N PHE A 485 8.33 -28.78 15.96
CA PHE A 485 9.61 -29.42 15.68
C PHE A 485 10.32 -29.77 17.00
N GLU A 486 10.19 -31.03 17.41
CA GLU A 486 10.85 -31.60 18.59
C GLU A 486 11.99 -32.54 18.19
N LYS A 487 11.74 -33.41 17.19
CA LYS A 487 12.72 -34.35 16.68
C LYS A 487 12.61 -34.44 15.17
N GLY A 488 13.70 -34.09 14.49
CA GLY A 488 13.76 -34.10 13.02
C GLY A 488 13.45 -35.46 12.44
N ASN A 489 12.68 -35.47 11.34
CA ASN A 489 12.33 -36.67 10.62
C ASN A 489 13.61 -37.41 10.15
N PRO A 490 13.80 -38.70 10.49
CA PRO A 490 15.00 -39.45 10.15
C PRO A 490 15.21 -39.66 8.65
N ALA A 491 14.20 -39.43 7.81
CA ALA A 491 14.32 -39.43 6.36
C ALA A 491 14.92 -38.12 5.80
N ILE A 492 15.14 -37.10 6.64
CA ILE A 492 15.74 -35.82 6.27
C ILE A 492 17.18 -35.75 6.78
N ASP A 493 18.12 -35.56 5.86
CA ASP A 493 19.54 -35.43 6.19
C ASP A 493 19.92 -33.97 6.47
N PHE A 494 19.49 -33.45 7.62
CA PHE A 494 19.70 -32.04 8.01
C PHE A 494 21.18 -31.62 8.00
N GLU A 495 22.09 -32.55 8.29
CA GLU A 495 23.53 -32.26 8.34
C GLU A 495 24.12 -32.11 6.94
N ASN A 496 23.95 -33.12 6.07
CA ASN A 496 24.56 -33.11 4.74
C ASN A 496 23.83 -32.18 3.77
N TRP A 497 22.53 -31.93 3.97
CA TRP A 497 21.78 -30.96 3.17
C TRP A 497 21.94 -29.53 3.68
N ARG A 498 22.70 -29.32 4.77
CA ARG A 498 23.02 -28.00 5.32
C ARG A 498 21.77 -27.16 5.63
N ILE A 499 20.72 -27.79 6.17
CA ILE A 499 19.46 -27.14 6.54
C ILE A 499 19.20 -27.27 8.04
N LYS A 500 18.54 -26.28 8.63
CA LYS A 500 18.11 -26.28 10.03
C LYS A 500 16.74 -25.66 10.21
N VAL A 501 15.98 -26.18 11.17
CA VAL A 501 14.62 -25.73 11.49
C VAL A 501 14.68 -24.82 12.73
N PRO A 502 14.33 -23.52 12.63
CA PRO A 502 14.35 -22.62 13.78
C PRO A 502 13.18 -22.92 14.71
N THR A 503 13.42 -23.13 16.00
CA THR A 503 12.38 -23.31 17.04
C THR A 503 12.17 -22.05 17.89
N GLU A 504 13.08 -21.09 17.76
CA GLU A 504 13.10 -19.79 18.41
C GLU A 504 13.21 -18.68 17.35
N PRO A 505 12.74 -17.44 17.61
CA PRO A 505 13.06 -16.31 16.75
C PRO A 505 14.57 -16.11 16.68
N VAL A 506 15.13 -16.07 15.46
CA VAL A 506 16.57 -15.90 15.24
C VAL A 506 16.83 -14.56 14.54
N PRO A 507 17.71 -13.69 15.07
CA PRO A 507 18.10 -12.48 14.36
C PRO A 507 18.80 -12.82 13.04
N TRP A 508 18.33 -12.22 11.96
CA TRP A 508 18.99 -12.29 10.66
C TRP A 508 20.18 -11.31 10.67
N PRO A 509 21.38 -11.70 10.19
CA PRO A 509 22.51 -10.78 10.05
C PRO A 509 22.16 -9.35 9.58
N THR A 510 22.81 -8.37 10.20
CA THR A 510 22.68 -6.93 9.88
C THR A 510 23.43 -6.53 8.63
N GLU A 511 24.49 -7.25 8.30
CA GLU A 511 25.35 -6.95 7.16
C GLU A 511 24.93 -7.81 5.97
N GLY A 512 24.80 -7.15 4.82
CA GLY A 512 24.52 -7.81 3.55
C GLY A 512 23.04 -8.07 3.29
N LEU A 513 22.77 -8.46 2.04
CA LEU A 513 21.43 -8.68 1.51
C LEU A 513 20.76 -9.86 2.21
N ARG A 514 19.53 -9.66 2.70
CA ARG A 514 18.68 -10.74 3.22
C ARG A 514 17.78 -11.23 2.10
N ARG A 515 17.88 -12.52 1.79
CA ARG A 515 17.08 -13.18 0.76
C ARG A 515 16.32 -14.37 1.31
N ALA A 516 15.03 -14.42 0.99
CA ALA A 516 14.14 -15.54 1.26
C ALA A 516 13.71 -16.24 -0.04
N SER A 517 13.59 -17.56 0.03
CA SER A 517 12.99 -18.41 -1.00
C SER A 517 11.66 -18.96 -0.51
N ILE A 518 10.65 -19.04 -1.38
CA ILE A 518 9.29 -19.47 -1.04
C ILE A 518 8.81 -20.53 -2.03
N ASN A 519 8.36 -21.68 -1.52
CA ASN A 519 7.74 -22.76 -2.31
C ASN A 519 6.22 -22.81 -2.11
N SER A 520 5.49 -23.16 -3.17
CA SER A 520 4.13 -23.68 -3.06
C SER A 520 3.84 -24.73 -4.13
N PHE A 521 3.42 -25.92 -3.72
CA PHE A 521 3.24 -27.08 -4.60
C PHE A 521 1.80 -27.55 -4.57
N GLY A 522 1.16 -27.62 -5.73
CA GLY A 522 -0.19 -28.17 -5.87
C GLY A 522 -0.16 -29.69 -5.83
N PHE A 523 -1.13 -30.32 -5.17
CA PHE A 523 -1.18 -31.79 -5.10
C PHE A 523 -1.36 -32.45 -6.49
N GLY A 524 -1.74 -31.70 -7.53
CA GLY A 524 -1.75 -32.16 -8.92
C GLY A 524 -0.39 -32.06 -9.65
N GLY A 525 0.66 -31.65 -8.94
CA GLY A 525 2.04 -31.56 -9.43
C GLY A 525 2.45 -30.21 -10.02
N THR A 526 1.58 -29.19 -10.03
CA THR A 526 1.97 -27.83 -10.45
C THR A 526 2.71 -27.13 -9.32
N ASN A 527 3.98 -26.80 -9.56
CA ASN A 527 4.85 -26.21 -8.56
C ASN A 527 5.14 -24.75 -8.87
N CYS A 528 5.33 -23.92 -7.84
CA CYS A 528 5.77 -22.55 -7.99
C CYS A 528 6.82 -22.16 -6.94
N HIS A 529 7.79 -21.34 -7.36
CA HIS A 529 8.85 -20.82 -6.51
C HIS A 529 8.97 -19.30 -6.67
N ALA A 530 9.28 -18.59 -5.58
CA ALA A 530 9.56 -17.17 -5.58
C ALA A 530 10.83 -16.84 -4.76
N ILE A 531 11.57 -15.83 -5.22
CA ILE A 531 12.78 -15.30 -4.58
C ILE A 531 12.53 -13.84 -4.21
N VAL A 532 12.77 -13.50 -2.95
CA VAL A 532 12.45 -12.17 -2.41
C VAL A 532 13.61 -11.64 -1.58
N ASP A 533 13.99 -10.39 -1.86
CA ASP A 533 15.01 -9.64 -1.13
C ASP A 533 14.37 -8.62 -0.21
N ASP A 534 15.05 -8.29 0.89
CA ASP A 534 14.70 -7.12 1.70
C ASP A 534 14.92 -5.82 0.92
N ALA A 535 14.13 -4.80 1.22
CA ALA A 535 14.15 -3.55 0.47
C ALA A 535 15.39 -2.69 0.76
N LEU A 536 15.85 -2.62 2.01
CA LEU A 536 16.98 -1.77 2.42
C LEU A 536 18.25 -2.14 1.66
N HIS A 537 18.72 -3.37 1.84
CA HIS A 537 20.00 -3.79 1.28
C HIS A 537 19.93 -3.93 -0.24
N TYR A 538 18.76 -4.27 -0.80
CA TYR A 538 18.58 -4.29 -2.24
C TYR A 538 18.78 -2.90 -2.85
N LEU A 539 18.17 -1.86 -2.25
CA LEU A 539 18.27 -0.48 -2.73
C LEU A 539 19.70 0.08 -2.53
N GLU A 540 20.30 -0.12 -1.35
CA GLU A 540 21.66 0.34 -1.04
C GLU A 540 22.70 -0.23 -1.99
N ARG A 541 22.67 -1.54 -2.25
CA ARG A 541 23.61 -2.21 -3.18
C ARG A 541 23.52 -1.69 -4.61
N ARG A 542 22.39 -1.07 -4.99
CA ARG A 542 22.15 -0.50 -6.32
C ARG A 542 22.25 1.02 -6.36
N GLY A 543 22.64 1.66 -5.26
CA GLY A 543 22.70 3.12 -5.15
C GLY A 543 21.34 3.80 -5.31
N LEU A 544 20.25 3.08 -5.07
CA LEU A 544 18.88 3.59 -5.16
C LEU A 544 18.43 4.17 -3.82
N ARG A 545 17.49 5.11 -3.85
CA ARG A 545 16.86 5.69 -2.65
C ARG A 545 15.35 5.62 -2.79
N GLY A 546 14.67 5.17 -1.74
CA GLY A 546 13.21 5.05 -1.70
C GLY A 546 12.71 4.82 -0.28
N ASN A 547 11.40 4.98 -0.09
CA ASN A 547 10.76 4.66 1.19
C ASN A 547 10.71 3.13 1.34
N HIS A 548 11.04 2.59 2.52
CA HIS A 548 10.92 1.17 2.79
C HIS A 548 10.61 0.88 4.26
N THR A 549 10.15 -0.35 4.54
CA THR A 549 9.84 -0.82 5.91
C THR A 549 10.95 -1.66 6.54
N THR A 550 11.99 -2.05 5.78
CA THR A 550 13.07 -2.86 6.31
C THR A 550 13.88 -2.15 7.40
N SER A 551 13.99 -2.78 8.56
CA SER A 551 14.85 -2.37 9.66
C SER A 551 16.29 -2.81 9.40
N ALA A 552 17.23 -1.88 9.54
CA ALA A 552 18.66 -2.16 9.46
C ALA A 552 19.10 -3.19 10.53
N ARG A 553 18.51 -3.10 11.74
CA ARG A 553 18.80 -4.03 12.85
C ARG A 553 17.64 -5.00 13.12
N PRO A 554 17.92 -6.25 13.51
CA PRO A 554 16.91 -7.20 13.94
C PRO A 554 16.00 -6.64 15.03
N MET A 555 14.69 -6.65 14.80
CA MET A 555 13.69 -6.22 15.76
C MET A 555 13.21 -7.42 16.60
N MET A 556 13.90 -7.68 17.70
CA MET A 556 13.52 -8.73 18.64
C MET A 556 12.36 -8.26 19.53
N GLY A 557 11.20 -8.92 19.45
CA GLY A 557 10.03 -8.73 20.32
C GLY A 557 8.71 -9.11 19.63
N GLY A 558 7.80 -9.76 20.38
CA GLY A 558 6.50 -10.21 19.86
C GLY A 558 5.48 -9.08 19.77
N ALA A 559 5.33 -8.35 20.87
CA ALA A 559 4.46 -7.18 20.92
C ALA A 559 5.25 -5.90 20.58
N GLN A 560 5.07 -5.38 19.36
CA GLN A 560 5.27 -3.96 19.09
C GLN A 560 4.19 -3.40 18.15
N ARG A 561 3.50 -2.39 18.70
CA ARG A 561 2.74 -1.27 18.11
C ARG A 561 2.26 -1.49 16.68
N SER A 562 0.92 -1.59 16.54
CA SER A 562 0.17 -1.41 15.28
C SER A 562 0.92 -0.50 14.31
N MET A 563 1.41 -1.06 13.22
CA MET A 563 2.20 -0.32 12.23
C MET A 563 1.26 0.57 11.42
N LEU A 564 1.05 1.79 11.90
CA LEU A 564 0.82 2.92 11.02
C LEU A 564 2.02 3.86 11.17
N LEU A 565 2.96 3.69 10.23
CA LEU A 565 4.16 4.52 9.98
C LEU A 565 5.39 4.17 10.81
N GLY A 566 6.50 3.95 10.10
CA GLY A 566 7.75 3.44 10.61
C GLY A 566 8.42 4.31 11.67
N HIS A 567 9.03 3.64 12.64
CA HIS A 567 10.02 4.20 13.54
C HIS A 567 11.22 3.26 13.61
N GLY A 568 12.21 3.49 12.76
CA GLY A 568 13.58 3.04 13.03
C GLY A 568 14.21 4.01 14.03
N LYS A 569 14.34 3.59 15.30
CA LYS A 569 15.31 4.21 16.22
C LYS A 569 16.71 3.74 15.80
N MET A 570 17.55 4.65 15.33
CA MET A 570 19.00 4.43 15.27
C MET A 570 19.61 4.84 16.60
N ASP A 571 19.94 3.86 17.44
CA ASP A 571 20.84 4.07 18.57
C ASP A 571 22.27 3.71 18.13
N GLY A 572 23.16 4.69 18.14
CA GLY A 572 24.61 4.52 18.08
C GLY A 572 25.22 4.48 16.67
N ILE A 573 25.57 5.67 16.16
CA ILE A 573 26.74 5.91 15.31
C ILE A 573 27.37 7.19 15.85
N GLU A 574 28.57 7.09 16.41
CA GLU A 574 29.43 8.25 16.67
C GLU A 574 29.94 8.82 15.34
N GLU A 575 30.09 10.14 15.33
CA GLU A 575 30.30 11.11 14.26
C GLU A 575 31.23 10.73 13.09
N GLU A 576 30.91 11.25 11.89
CA GLU A 576 31.79 12.22 11.22
C GLU A 576 31.02 13.11 10.22
N ASP A 577 31.41 14.38 10.18
CA ASP A 577 30.74 15.56 9.62
C ASP A 577 30.49 15.57 8.10
N THR A 578 29.35 16.16 7.68
CA THR A 578 29.39 17.26 6.70
C THR A 578 28.19 18.21 6.83
N MET A 579 28.53 19.49 6.85
CA MET A 579 27.74 20.65 7.27
C MET A 579 26.44 20.93 6.50
N LEU A 580 25.42 21.35 7.26
CA LEU A 580 24.63 22.57 7.02
C LEU A 580 24.13 23.08 8.38
N SER A 581 24.82 24.08 8.94
CA SER A 581 24.49 24.67 10.23
C SER A 581 23.16 25.45 10.16
N VAL A 582 22.09 24.86 10.67
CA VAL A 582 20.88 25.62 11.03
C VAL A 582 21.05 26.06 12.48
N SER A 583 20.97 27.37 12.73
CA SER A 583 21.18 27.97 14.04
C SER A 583 20.21 27.40 15.08
N ALA A 584 20.72 27.19 16.32
CA ALA A 584 19.99 26.65 17.47
C ALA A 584 18.72 27.43 17.89
N SER A 585 18.45 28.58 17.26
CA SER A 585 17.20 29.34 17.44
C SER A 585 16.04 28.83 16.56
N ALA A 586 16.30 28.07 15.48
CA ALA A 586 15.26 27.55 14.58
C ALA A 586 14.64 26.24 15.11
N THR A 587 15.41 25.46 15.87
CA THR A 587 15.00 24.14 16.37
C THR A 587 13.88 24.23 17.40
N SER A 588 13.79 25.32 18.18
CA SER A 588 12.69 25.52 19.14
C SER A 588 11.35 25.85 18.47
N THR A 589 11.35 26.35 17.22
CA THR A 589 10.14 26.71 16.49
C THR A 589 9.55 25.59 15.62
N LEU A 590 10.35 24.58 15.25
CA LEU A 590 9.87 23.45 14.45
C LEU A 590 9.02 22.45 15.27
N SER A 591 9.32 22.28 16.56
CA SER A 591 8.58 21.35 17.44
C SER A 591 7.14 21.76 17.75
N SER A 592 6.74 23.01 17.45
CA SER A 592 5.41 23.55 17.78
C SER A 592 4.52 23.84 16.56
N ARG A 593 4.97 23.50 15.34
CA ARG A 593 4.21 23.79 14.12
C ARG A 593 2.90 22.98 14.10
N PRO A 594 1.72 23.61 13.97
CA PRO A 594 0.47 22.90 13.82
C PRO A 594 0.38 22.23 12.45
N ARG A 595 -0.15 21.01 12.42
CA ARG A 595 -0.56 20.28 11.21
C ARG A 595 -2.05 20.03 11.24
N ILE A 596 -2.63 19.85 10.04
CA ILE A 596 -4.00 19.38 9.89
C ILE A 596 -3.94 17.87 9.70
N PHE A 597 -4.76 17.14 10.45
CA PHE A 597 -4.96 15.71 10.33
C PHE A 597 -6.40 15.46 9.90
N LYS A 598 -6.59 14.70 8.83
CA LYS A 598 -7.89 14.44 8.21
C LYS A 598 -8.19 12.95 8.27
N ILE A 599 -9.31 12.58 8.87
CA ILE A 599 -9.80 11.20 8.92
C ILE A 599 -11.16 11.19 8.24
N SER A 600 -11.44 10.18 7.41
CA SER A 600 -12.74 10.07 6.75
C SER A 600 -13.29 8.65 6.73
N ALA A 601 -14.61 8.52 6.74
CA ALA A 601 -15.33 7.26 6.64
C ALA A 601 -16.59 7.38 5.75
N ASN A 602 -17.15 6.25 5.35
CA ASN A 602 -18.42 6.15 4.61
C ASN A 602 -19.65 6.49 5.47
N GLU A 603 -19.58 6.32 6.79
CA GLU A 603 -20.65 6.64 7.74
C GLU A 603 -20.17 7.53 8.90
N GLU A 604 -21.08 8.36 9.43
CA GLU A 604 -20.80 9.29 10.54
C GLU A 604 -20.27 8.56 11.79
N LYS A 605 -20.94 7.48 12.19
CA LYS A 605 -20.56 6.67 13.36
C LYS A 605 -19.20 5.97 13.16
N LEU A 606 -18.87 5.60 11.93
CA LEU A 606 -17.58 4.99 11.60
C LEU A 606 -16.46 6.02 11.66
N ALA A 607 -16.68 7.26 11.22
CA ALA A 607 -15.70 8.34 11.38
C ALA A 607 -15.34 8.57 12.87
N LEU A 608 -16.34 8.56 13.75
CA LEU A 608 -16.13 8.65 15.21
C LEU A 608 -15.42 7.44 15.81
N THR A 609 -15.72 6.24 15.31
CA THR A 609 -15.04 5.02 15.75
C THR A 609 -13.58 5.01 15.31
N LEU A 610 -13.32 5.41 14.07
CA LEU A 610 -11.97 5.53 13.52
C LEU A 610 -11.15 6.58 14.27
N ALA A 611 -11.72 7.76 14.57
CA ALA A 611 -11.05 8.78 15.37
C ALA A 611 -10.63 8.26 16.76
N ARG A 612 -11.50 7.50 17.43
CA ARG A 612 -11.19 6.90 18.73
C ARG A 612 -10.10 5.84 18.63
N SER A 613 -10.18 4.95 17.63
CA SER A 613 -9.14 3.94 17.38
C SER A 613 -7.78 4.58 17.07
N PHE A 614 -7.77 5.66 16.28
CA PHE A 614 -6.55 6.46 16.06
C PHE A 614 -6.03 7.09 17.35
N ALA A 615 -6.91 7.66 18.19
CA ALA A 615 -6.51 8.25 19.46
C ALA A 615 -5.88 7.21 20.41
N GLU A 616 -6.48 6.01 20.51
CA GLU A 616 -5.95 4.89 21.28
C GLU A 616 -4.57 4.48 20.77
N HIS A 617 -4.43 4.33 19.44
CA HIS A 617 -3.14 4.00 18.83
C HIS A 617 -2.07 5.06 19.13
N LEU A 618 -2.37 6.35 18.90
CA LEU A 618 -1.44 7.45 19.16
C LEU A 618 -1.04 7.53 20.64
N SER A 619 -1.92 7.14 21.56
CA SER A 619 -1.64 7.10 23.01
C SER A 619 -0.60 6.03 23.39
N THR A 620 -0.36 5.04 22.51
CA THR A 620 0.69 4.03 22.70
C THR A 620 2.08 4.52 22.32
N ILE A 621 2.18 5.69 21.66
CA ILE A 621 3.44 6.30 21.23
C ILE A 621 4.00 7.13 22.41
N PRO A 622 5.22 6.83 22.90
CA PRO A 622 5.79 7.44 24.08
C PRO A 622 6.16 8.89 23.77
N PRO A 623 6.08 9.79 24.77
CA PRO A 623 6.51 11.17 24.59
C PRO A 623 8.02 11.22 24.31
N PRO A 624 8.49 12.20 23.54
CA PRO A 624 9.92 12.37 23.28
C PRO A 624 10.68 12.60 24.59
N THR A 625 11.74 11.83 24.83
CA THR A 625 12.57 11.96 26.03
C THR A 625 13.76 12.90 25.80
N ASN A 626 14.27 12.97 24.56
CA ASN A 626 15.46 13.75 24.19
C ASN A 626 15.25 14.60 22.90
N ILE A 627 16.26 15.40 22.52
CA ILE A 627 16.21 16.26 21.32
C ILE A 627 16.11 15.45 20.02
N THR A 628 16.81 14.32 19.91
CA THR A 628 16.71 13.39 18.77
C THR A 628 15.31 12.78 18.64
N ASP A 629 14.68 12.45 19.77
CA ASP A 629 13.27 12.02 19.80
C ASP A 629 12.33 13.13 19.32
N THR A 630 12.66 14.41 19.58
CA THR A 630 11.84 15.56 19.16
C THR A 630 11.85 15.73 17.64
N THR A 631 13.01 15.59 16.99
CA THR A 631 13.13 15.58 15.53
C THR A 631 12.34 14.42 14.93
N THR A 632 12.51 13.22 15.50
CA THR A 632 11.80 12.00 15.06
C THR A 632 10.28 12.14 15.19
N THR A 633 9.79 12.73 16.28
CA THR A 633 8.36 12.99 16.53
C THR A 633 7.80 14.02 15.55
N THR A 634 8.59 15.04 15.21
CA THR A 634 8.22 16.07 14.24
C THR A 634 8.06 15.45 12.84
N THR A 635 9.03 14.66 12.40
CA THR A 635 8.96 13.94 11.12
C THR A 635 7.79 12.96 11.06
N TYR A 636 7.51 12.25 12.16
CA TYR A 636 6.33 11.37 12.25
C TYR A 636 5.02 12.13 12.01
N LEU A 637 4.82 13.27 12.67
CA LEU A 637 3.60 14.07 12.50
C LEU A 637 3.47 14.64 11.07
N ASP A 638 4.58 15.03 10.45
CA ASP A 638 4.58 15.49 9.06
C ASP A 638 4.21 14.34 8.10
N ASN A 639 4.79 13.16 8.29
CA ASN A 639 4.49 11.97 7.50
C ASN A 639 3.04 11.49 7.70
N LEU A 640 2.54 11.53 8.94
CA LEU A 640 1.16 11.18 9.24
C LEU A 640 0.18 12.16 8.59
N ALA A 641 0.44 13.47 8.70
CA ALA A 641 -0.37 14.48 8.06
C ALA A 641 -0.39 14.32 6.53
N TYR A 642 0.79 14.09 5.93
CA TYR A 642 0.94 13.78 4.51
C TYR A 642 0.14 12.54 4.11
N THR A 643 0.31 11.44 4.82
CA THR A 643 -0.34 10.14 4.53
C THR A 643 -1.86 10.26 4.59
N LEU A 644 -2.40 10.87 5.64
CA LEU A 644 -3.85 11.08 5.79
C LEU A 644 -4.46 12.01 4.73
N HIS A 645 -3.65 12.92 4.16
CA HIS A 645 -4.13 13.83 3.12
C HIS A 645 -4.03 13.26 1.71
N THR A 646 -2.94 12.56 1.41
CA THR A 646 -2.53 12.22 0.04
C THR A 646 -2.59 10.73 -0.26
N ARG A 647 -2.47 9.87 0.76
CA ARG A 647 -2.37 8.41 0.62
C ARG A 647 -3.60 7.68 1.21
N ARG A 648 -4.72 8.39 1.33
CA ARG A 648 -6.01 7.87 1.81
C ARG A 648 -7.16 8.40 0.96
N THR A 649 -8.08 7.51 0.62
CA THR A 649 -9.30 7.85 -0.12
C THR A 649 -10.14 8.83 0.71
N PRO A 650 -10.51 10.00 0.17
CA PRO A 650 -11.39 10.93 0.87
C PRO A 650 -12.84 10.41 0.82
N LEU A 651 -13.36 10.00 1.98
CA LEU A 651 -14.73 9.48 2.14
C LEU A 651 -15.71 10.58 2.62
N PRO A 652 -17.04 10.38 2.47
CA PRO A 652 -18.03 11.43 2.70
C PRO A 652 -18.00 12.06 4.10
N TRP A 653 -17.83 11.29 5.16
CA TRP A 653 -17.82 11.83 6.53
C TRP A 653 -16.40 12.11 6.96
N THR A 654 -16.06 13.38 7.19
CA THR A 654 -14.70 13.82 7.50
C THR A 654 -14.59 14.43 8.90
N ILE A 655 -13.52 14.10 9.60
CA ILE A 655 -13.03 14.76 10.81
C ILE A 655 -11.71 15.44 10.47
N ALA A 656 -11.56 16.72 10.82
CA ALA A 656 -10.31 17.45 10.69
C ALA A 656 -9.87 18.00 12.05
N VAL A 657 -8.63 17.73 12.43
CA VAL A 657 -8.02 18.15 13.70
C VAL A 657 -6.73 18.89 13.42
N VAL A 658 -6.56 20.06 14.05
CA VAL A 658 -5.29 20.77 14.07
C VAL A 658 -4.54 20.40 15.33
N ALA A 659 -3.30 19.92 15.23
CA ALA A 659 -2.45 19.60 16.38
C ALA A 659 -0.96 19.82 16.08
N SER A 660 -0.19 20.17 17.11
CA SER A 660 1.26 20.36 17.03
C SER A 660 2.05 19.20 17.67
N SER A 661 1.39 18.32 18.42
CA SER A 661 2.00 17.15 19.06
C SER A 661 1.12 15.90 18.98
N VAL A 662 1.73 14.72 19.16
CA VAL A 662 1.02 13.43 19.21
C VAL A 662 -0.03 13.40 20.32
N CYS A 663 0.34 13.88 21.52
CA CYS A 663 -0.56 13.92 22.68
C CYS A 663 -1.77 14.85 22.45
N GLU A 664 -1.54 16.02 21.86
CA GLU A 664 -2.61 16.94 21.50
C GLU A 664 -3.55 16.35 20.45
N LEU A 665 -2.99 15.67 19.43
CA LEU A 665 -3.77 14.99 18.40
C LEU A 665 -4.65 13.88 19.01
N ALA A 666 -4.07 13.02 19.84
CA ALA A 666 -4.80 11.94 20.52
C ALA A 666 -5.93 12.51 21.41
N THR A 667 -5.63 13.54 22.18
CA THR A 667 -6.62 14.22 23.04
C THR A 667 -7.77 14.77 22.21
N LYS A 668 -7.47 15.52 21.13
CA LYS A 668 -8.51 16.12 20.28
C LYS A 668 -9.35 15.07 19.55
N LEU A 669 -8.75 13.97 19.08
CA LEU A 669 -9.46 12.87 18.43
C LEU A 669 -10.37 12.08 19.39
N SER A 670 -9.96 11.95 20.66
CA SER A 670 -10.77 11.33 21.71
C SER A 670 -11.89 12.23 22.27
N SER A 671 -11.91 13.51 21.89
CA SER A 671 -12.84 14.48 22.47
C SER A 671 -14.30 14.13 22.15
N PRO A 672 -15.21 14.10 23.14
CA PRO A 672 -16.63 13.87 22.90
C PRO A 672 -17.29 15.02 22.11
N SER A 673 -16.62 16.18 22.00
CA SER A 673 -17.08 17.32 21.19
C SER A 673 -16.76 17.20 19.71
N ILE A 674 -15.98 16.19 19.28
CA ILE A 674 -15.63 16.01 17.88
C ILE A 674 -16.87 15.65 17.07
N LYS A 675 -17.09 16.36 15.96
CA LYS A 675 -18.23 16.14 15.08
C LYS A 675 -17.76 15.91 13.66
N PRO A 676 -18.02 14.73 13.07
CA PRO A 676 -17.81 14.51 11.65
C PRO A 676 -18.66 15.49 10.85
N THR A 677 -18.12 15.97 9.74
CA THR A 677 -18.83 16.82 8.79
C THR A 677 -19.02 16.05 7.49
N LEU A 678 -20.24 16.07 6.96
CA LEU A 678 -20.51 15.50 5.64
C LEU A 678 -19.90 16.40 4.55
N ARG A 679 -18.99 15.85 3.76
CA ARG A 679 -18.46 16.48 2.56
C ARG A 679 -19.57 16.50 1.50
N LEU A 680 -19.99 17.70 1.11
CA LEU A 680 -20.87 17.90 -0.03
C LEU A 680 -20.09 17.64 -1.32
N GLY A 681 -20.71 16.96 -2.29
CA GLY A 681 -20.06 16.58 -3.54
C GLY A 681 -19.68 17.76 -4.45
N ALA A 682 -20.22 18.95 -4.22
CA ALA A 682 -19.85 20.17 -4.93
C ALA A 682 -18.87 21.02 -4.09
N SER A 683 -17.81 21.51 -4.73
CA SER A 683 -16.93 22.52 -4.13
C SER A 683 -17.77 23.73 -3.71
N PRO A 684 -17.62 24.24 -2.47
CA PRO A 684 -18.39 25.38 -2.03
C PRO A 684 -18.02 26.63 -2.84
N LYS A 685 -19.00 27.51 -3.08
CA LYS A 685 -18.76 28.81 -3.67
C LYS A 685 -18.10 29.73 -2.63
N LEU A 686 -16.79 29.98 -2.75
CA LEU A 686 -16.06 30.83 -1.82
C LEU A 686 -16.18 32.32 -2.19
N GLY A 687 -16.52 33.14 -1.19
CA GLY A 687 -16.39 34.59 -1.24
C GLY A 687 -15.25 35.05 -0.32
N PHE A 688 -14.28 35.81 -0.84
CA PHE A 688 -13.26 36.45 0.00
C PHE A 688 -13.71 37.86 0.40
N VAL A 689 -13.58 38.18 1.69
CA VAL A 689 -13.95 39.47 2.27
C VAL A 689 -12.66 40.15 2.77
N PHE A 690 -12.35 41.29 2.19
CA PHE A 690 -11.12 42.04 2.45
C PHE A 690 -11.42 43.22 3.39
N THR A 691 -10.69 43.28 4.50
CA THR A 691 -10.90 44.29 5.54
C THR A 691 -10.27 45.63 5.16
N GLY A 692 -10.93 46.72 5.57
CA GLY A 692 -10.36 48.06 5.51
C GLY A 692 -9.44 48.36 6.70
N GLN A 693 -9.14 49.63 6.92
CA GLN A 693 -8.44 50.09 8.12
C GLN A 693 -9.26 49.79 9.39
N GLY A 694 -8.58 49.38 10.46
CA GLY A 694 -9.17 49.05 11.78
C GLY A 694 -8.99 47.59 12.22
N ALA A 695 -8.55 46.71 11.32
CA ALA A 695 -8.29 45.29 11.63
C ALA A 695 -6.82 44.99 12.00
N GLN A 696 -5.96 46.01 11.98
CA GLN A 696 -4.53 45.85 12.23
C GLN A 696 -4.19 45.64 13.71
N TRP A 697 -3.12 44.90 13.97
CA TRP A 697 -2.56 44.74 15.31
C TRP A 697 -1.05 44.47 15.24
N PRO A 698 -0.27 44.79 16.29
CA PRO A 698 1.18 44.59 16.28
C PRO A 698 1.56 43.12 16.07
N ARG A 699 2.51 42.83 15.17
CA ARG A 699 2.96 41.47 14.81
C ARG A 699 1.96 40.60 14.05
N MET A 700 0.90 41.18 13.49
CA MET A 700 -0.01 40.44 12.63
C MET A 700 0.72 39.74 11.47
N GLY A 701 0.39 38.47 11.20
CA GLY A 701 1.00 37.68 10.12
C GLY A 701 2.48 37.31 10.31
N ARG A 702 3.12 37.68 11.42
CA ARG A 702 4.55 37.37 11.67
C ARG A 702 4.84 35.88 11.62
N GLU A 703 3.97 35.05 12.20
CA GLU A 703 4.14 33.59 12.21
C GLU A 703 4.04 32.99 10.79
N LEU A 704 3.31 33.64 9.89
CA LEU A 704 3.16 33.19 8.50
C LEU A 704 4.43 33.40 7.66
N MET A 705 5.42 34.14 8.17
CA MET A 705 6.75 34.26 7.54
C MET A 705 7.50 32.91 7.49
N ALA A 706 7.00 31.88 8.19
CA ALA A 706 7.46 30.50 8.04
C ALA A 706 7.11 29.89 6.66
N TYR A 707 6.10 30.43 5.95
CA TYR A 707 5.72 29.96 4.62
C TYR A 707 6.49 30.73 3.53
N PRO A 708 7.24 30.05 2.64
CA PRO A 708 8.05 30.72 1.61
C PRO A 708 7.23 31.68 0.73
N VAL A 709 6.05 31.26 0.28
CA VAL A 709 5.15 32.08 -0.55
C VAL A 709 4.78 33.39 0.17
N PHE A 710 4.36 33.31 1.43
CA PHE A 710 4.00 34.48 2.22
C PHE A 710 5.20 35.39 2.42
N LYS A 711 6.35 34.83 2.81
CA LYS A 711 7.61 35.57 3.03
C LYS A 711 8.07 36.32 1.77
N ASP A 712 8.00 35.67 0.62
CA ASP A 712 8.43 36.25 -0.66
C ASP A 712 7.54 37.44 -1.04
N VAL A 713 6.22 37.30 -0.89
CA VAL A 713 5.27 38.38 -1.17
C VAL A 713 5.50 39.56 -0.23
N MET A 714 5.68 39.31 1.06
CA MET A 714 5.96 40.37 2.05
C MET A 714 7.29 41.09 1.77
N SER A 715 8.33 40.36 1.35
CA SER A 715 9.63 40.93 0.99
C SER A 715 9.55 41.79 -0.28
N LYS A 716 8.78 41.34 -1.27
CA LYS A 716 8.48 42.12 -2.48
C LYS A 716 7.69 43.39 -2.16
N ALA A 717 6.68 43.28 -1.30
CA ALA A 717 5.90 44.44 -0.86
C ALA A 717 6.77 45.47 -0.13
N ASP A 718 7.67 45.04 0.76
CA ASP A 718 8.61 45.93 1.45
C ASP A 718 9.51 46.68 0.45
N THR A 719 10.06 45.97 -0.54
CA THR A 719 10.88 46.57 -1.60
C THR A 719 10.10 47.62 -2.41
N ILE A 720 8.85 47.31 -2.77
CA ILE A 720 7.98 48.23 -3.51
C ILE A 720 7.69 49.48 -2.70
N LEU A 721 7.35 49.35 -1.41
CA LEU A 721 7.07 50.50 -0.54
C LEU A 721 8.27 51.44 -0.42
N HIS A 722 9.48 50.90 -0.26
CA HIS A 722 10.71 51.71 -0.28
C HIS A 722 10.89 52.43 -1.62
N SER A 723 10.61 51.76 -2.75
CA SER A 723 10.69 52.38 -4.08
C SER A 723 9.69 53.52 -4.30
N LEU A 724 8.58 53.51 -3.54
CA LEU A 724 7.55 54.56 -3.55
C LEU A 724 7.85 55.68 -2.53
N GLY A 725 8.97 55.63 -1.81
CA GLY A 725 9.41 56.68 -0.90
C GLY A 725 9.07 56.45 0.58
N ALA A 726 8.61 55.26 0.97
CA ALA A 726 8.40 54.92 2.37
C ALA A 726 9.75 54.97 3.13
N ARG A 727 9.78 55.70 4.27
CA ARG A 727 10.96 55.81 5.14
C ARG A 727 11.04 54.75 6.24
N TRP A 728 10.18 53.73 6.15
CA TRP A 728 10.04 52.66 7.12
C TRP A 728 10.00 51.31 6.37
N SER A 729 10.43 50.24 7.04
CA SER A 729 10.35 48.88 6.51
C SER A 729 9.13 48.16 7.07
N LEU A 730 8.35 47.56 6.18
CA LEU A 730 7.22 46.69 6.46
C LEU A 730 7.63 45.51 7.33
N LEU A 731 8.72 44.84 6.95
CA LEU A 731 9.22 43.67 7.68
C LEU A 731 9.70 44.04 9.09
N HIS A 732 10.38 45.19 9.20
CA HIS A 732 10.82 45.68 10.50
C HIS A 732 9.64 46.08 11.39
N GLU A 733 8.64 46.77 10.84
CA GLU A 733 7.46 47.18 11.59
C GLU A 733 6.66 46.00 12.13
N LEU A 734 6.47 44.95 11.32
CA LEU A 734 5.81 43.70 11.72
C LEU A 734 6.56 42.92 12.81
N SER A 735 7.82 43.25 13.09
CA SER A 735 8.59 42.61 14.16
C SER A 735 8.39 43.25 15.54
N LYS A 736 7.91 44.51 15.58
CA LYS A 736 7.83 45.32 16.80
C LYS A 736 6.74 44.85 17.76
N SER A 737 6.92 45.10 19.06
CA SER A 737 5.88 44.92 20.08
C SER A 737 4.92 46.11 20.11
N ASN A 738 3.82 45.99 20.85
CA ASN A 738 2.78 47.01 20.95
C ASN A 738 3.31 48.40 21.33
N GLU A 739 4.24 48.47 22.28
CA GLU A 739 4.78 49.73 22.84
C GLU A 739 5.64 50.55 21.86
N GLY A 740 6.08 49.97 20.73
CA GLY A 740 6.92 50.65 19.74
C GLY A 740 6.39 50.59 18.31
N SER A 741 5.19 50.06 18.13
CA SER A 741 4.57 49.86 16.82
C SER A 741 3.81 51.11 16.39
N ARG A 742 3.97 51.48 15.11
CA ARG A 742 3.25 52.55 14.41
C ARG A 742 2.04 52.00 13.66
N VAL A 743 1.64 50.75 13.96
CA VAL A 743 0.58 50.02 13.25
C VAL A 743 -0.74 50.79 13.19
N ASP A 744 -1.06 51.68 14.13
CA ASP A 744 -2.30 52.46 14.11
C ASP A 744 -2.21 53.78 13.33
N GLU A 745 -1.02 54.16 12.89
CA GLU A 745 -0.85 55.33 12.02
C GLU A 745 -1.34 54.98 10.61
N ALA A 746 -2.23 55.79 10.03
CA ALA A 746 -2.85 55.52 8.73
C ALA A 746 -1.80 55.20 7.64
N GLU A 747 -0.71 55.99 7.60
CA GLU A 747 0.40 55.85 6.65
C GLU A 747 1.18 54.52 6.73
N VAL A 748 1.06 53.79 7.84
CA VAL A 748 1.66 52.46 8.04
C VAL A 748 0.59 51.38 7.93
N SER A 749 -0.54 51.56 8.61
CA SER A 749 -1.64 50.59 8.72
C SER A 749 -2.19 50.16 7.36
N GLN A 750 -2.44 51.11 6.45
CA GLN A 750 -3.09 50.87 5.17
C GLN A 750 -2.22 50.04 4.23
N PRO A 751 -0.99 50.45 3.87
CA PRO A 751 -0.11 49.65 3.00
C PRO A 751 0.26 48.30 3.64
N MET A 752 0.41 48.24 4.96
CA MET A 752 0.73 46.99 5.66
C MET A 752 -0.43 45.99 5.62
N CYS A 753 -1.66 46.43 5.90
CA CYS A 753 -2.86 45.59 5.76
C CYS A 753 -3.04 45.10 4.32
N THR A 754 -2.82 45.95 3.33
CA THR A 754 -2.92 45.57 1.91
C THR A 754 -1.86 44.51 1.56
N ALA A 755 -0.59 44.72 1.93
CA ALA A 755 0.48 43.75 1.67
C ALA A 755 0.20 42.40 2.33
N LEU A 756 -0.27 42.40 3.58
CA LEU A 756 -0.62 41.18 4.31
C LEU A 756 -1.80 40.46 3.67
N GLN A 757 -2.85 41.17 3.25
CA GLN A 757 -3.99 40.56 2.57
C GLN A 757 -3.61 39.96 1.21
N ILE A 758 -2.72 40.62 0.44
CA ILE A 758 -2.15 40.08 -0.81
C ILE A 758 -1.35 38.80 -0.52
N ALA A 759 -0.50 38.81 0.51
CA ALA A 759 0.28 37.64 0.90
C ALA A 759 -0.61 36.47 1.36
N LEU A 760 -1.74 36.75 2.02
CA LEU A 760 -2.75 35.74 2.36
C LEU A 760 -3.44 35.17 1.12
N VAL A 761 -3.76 35.99 0.12
CA VAL A 761 -4.33 35.53 -1.14
C VAL A 761 -3.37 34.56 -1.84
N ASP A 762 -2.10 34.92 -1.96
CA ASP A 762 -1.11 34.06 -2.60
C ASP A 762 -0.87 32.77 -1.80
N LEU A 763 -0.87 32.86 -0.46
CA LEU A 763 -0.74 31.69 0.41
C LEU A 763 -1.93 30.73 0.24
N LEU A 764 -3.17 31.25 0.23
CA LEU A 764 -4.38 30.46 0.01
C LEU A 764 -4.40 29.86 -1.41
N SER A 765 -3.99 30.63 -2.41
CA SER A 765 -3.86 30.19 -3.79
C SER A 765 -2.85 29.05 -3.93
N ALA A 766 -1.72 29.10 -3.22
CA ALA A 766 -0.75 28.01 -3.17
C ALA A 766 -1.30 26.72 -2.55
N TRP A 767 -2.40 26.79 -1.79
CA TRP A 767 -3.14 25.65 -1.27
C TRP A 767 -4.37 25.28 -2.13
N GLY A 768 -4.54 25.89 -3.30
CA GLY A 768 -5.66 25.65 -4.21
C GLY A 768 -6.98 26.28 -3.76
N VAL A 769 -6.96 27.23 -2.83
CA VAL A 769 -8.16 27.93 -2.35
C VAL A 769 -8.31 29.23 -3.13
N HIS A 770 -9.32 29.28 -4.01
CA HIS A 770 -9.60 30.42 -4.86
C HIS A 770 -11.01 30.98 -4.60
N PRO A 771 -11.19 32.31 -4.62
CA PRO A 771 -12.52 32.93 -4.53
C PRO A 771 -13.28 32.86 -5.87
N GLU A 772 -14.59 32.64 -5.82
CA GLU A 772 -15.52 32.89 -6.94
C GLU A 772 -15.99 34.36 -6.97
N ARG A 773 -15.99 34.99 -5.78
CA ARG A 773 -16.37 36.39 -5.56
C ARG A 773 -15.45 37.03 -4.54
N VAL A 774 -15.24 38.34 -4.69
CA VAL A 774 -14.48 39.14 -3.75
C VAL A 774 -15.29 40.38 -3.37
N VAL A 775 -15.14 40.83 -2.13
CA VAL A 775 -15.64 42.14 -1.69
C VAL A 775 -14.59 42.75 -0.79
N GLY A 776 -14.29 44.03 -1.00
CA GLY A 776 -13.38 44.78 -0.14
C GLY A 776 -14.09 45.97 0.47
N HIS A 777 -13.69 46.33 1.69
CA HIS A 777 -14.16 47.55 2.33
C HIS A 777 -13.06 48.62 2.27
N SER A 778 -13.32 49.74 1.58
CA SER A 778 -12.37 50.86 1.46
C SER A 778 -10.98 50.39 0.98
N SER A 779 -9.91 50.55 1.76
CA SER A 779 -8.55 50.10 1.38
C SER A 779 -8.45 48.59 1.08
N GLY A 780 -9.38 47.77 1.58
CA GLY A 780 -9.48 46.34 1.28
C GLY A 780 -9.86 46.04 -0.18
N GLU A 781 -10.48 46.98 -0.91
CA GLU A 781 -10.82 46.82 -2.34
C GLU A 781 -9.58 46.55 -3.22
N ILE A 782 -8.41 46.98 -2.76
CA ILE A 782 -7.15 46.80 -3.49
C ILE A 782 -6.69 45.35 -3.44
N ALA A 783 -6.74 44.73 -2.26
CA ALA A 783 -6.44 43.32 -2.12
C ALA A 783 -7.54 42.46 -2.78
N ALA A 784 -8.79 42.91 -2.78
CA ALA A 784 -9.87 42.29 -3.52
C ALA A 784 -9.61 42.32 -5.04
N ALA A 785 -9.21 43.47 -5.59
CA ALA A 785 -8.83 43.61 -6.99
C ALA A 785 -7.64 42.71 -7.34
N TYR A 786 -6.65 42.61 -6.44
CA TYR A 786 -5.53 41.67 -6.61
C TYR A 786 -5.99 40.22 -6.72
N ALA A 787 -6.90 39.79 -5.84
CA ALA A 787 -7.41 38.42 -5.81
C ALA A 787 -8.18 37.99 -7.07
N ILE A 788 -8.63 38.93 -7.90
CA ILE A 788 -9.24 38.67 -9.21
C ILE A 788 -8.31 38.94 -10.39
N GLY A 789 -7.00 39.15 -10.15
CA GLY A 789 -5.97 39.22 -11.19
C GLY A 789 -5.45 40.62 -11.54
N VAL A 790 -5.76 41.66 -10.78
CA VAL A 790 -5.16 43.01 -10.98
C VAL A 790 -3.75 43.04 -10.38
N CYS A 791 -2.72 43.41 -11.17
CA CYS A 791 -1.32 43.25 -10.77
C CYS A 791 -0.87 44.08 -9.53
N ILE A 792 0.06 43.51 -8.75
CA ILE A 792 0.66 44.08 -7.51
C ILE A 792 1.18 45.52 -7.66
N PRO A 793 1.95 45.89 -8.72
CA PRO A 793 2.48 47.25 -8.83
C PRO A 793 1.36 48.28 -9.02
N LEU A 794 0.25 47.93 -9.66
CA LEU A 794 -0.92 48.79 -9.81
C LEU A 794 -1.67 48.94 -8.48
N ALA A 795 -1.81 47.85 -7.73
CA ALA A 795 -2.45 47.82 -6.43
C ALA A 795 -1.73 48.67 -5.38
N LEU A 796 -0.39 48.68 -5.38
CA LEU A 796 0.40 49.50 -4.45
C LEU A 796 0.65 50.94 -4.97
N ARG A 797 0.60 51.18 -6.29
CA ARG A 797 0.76 52.53 -6.89
C ARG A 797 -0.48 53.40 -6.81
N SER A 798 -1.69 52.84 -6.73
CA SER A 798 -2.91 53.63 -6.51
C SER A 798 -2.94 54.36 -5.15
N TRP A 799 -1.91 54.18 -4.33
CA TRP A 799 -1.73 54.79 -3.00
C TRP A 799 -0.69 55.90 -2.89
N GLY A 800 0.40 55.85 -3.67
CA GLY A 800 1.46 56.86 -3.65
C GLY A 800 1.09 58.03 -4.54
#